data_AF-G0VKY9-F1
#
_entry.id   AF-G0VKY9-F1
#
_cell.length_a   1.000
_cell.length_b   1.000
_cell.length_c   1.000
_cell.angle_alpha   90.00
_cell.angle_beta   90.00
_cell.angle_gamma   90.00
#
_symmetry.space_group_name_H-M   'P 1'
#
loop_
_entity.id
_entity.type
_entity.pdbx_description
1 polymer ?
#
loop_
_entity_poly.entity_id
_entity_poly.type
_entity_poly.pdbx_seq_one_letter_code
_entity_poly.pdbx_strand_id
1 'polypeptide(L)'
;MFADQLYLLACLFASRADSENLIRVLHHVEYSMKFVKIVCILWPELSDPLSLRFLFNHQKDAQVKPMTDEELVVSLLEKDSMLIPMVEINNETVSNRRQQLEQFINSKWDSLTSINDIDTSSSSSSISWLSKRILLCNDSYPGDVFFYEPLWNLLIKDGVVSEKDRLFQWIKGIIIPLHSISIRTHAMTKIIDFEKMNATVTFPLILDGKIFHELIPYLDFTNLSNEFIENYFTNENFLLATVQNYDIFRNIFFAFSNETSKSNFDKVCGNVANILFENSSNLLNFKSLEELKNILNRIPKDTPIAKYDITVADVTEYIRYMEVMLSNYSLKEVYTISQEEESAQLAHFASSCKEELMAALNNNEESTLSQKLNSLYTLSNASSSVFNRLSTKIQQSILLETVLDMGQFDILHEFMSEYGSNLETDLLEKYFWKFFNNATNGSCKRAEMIKSQKTLNLLLKQDAKKYERLQSLLDVADEISRYSMNLGRGIIFKPSNILDFQEDPYQLISTLLELNSSLYKDILVTFTILKKLYTALEKSSLRSTNFDYEYDKLLIIHIDHALVNMDFPFAFNMTKELLEREMKSENDDLIRDHWLTIFQVGKFVDPNWLDNEIPTEILMSQMEVLAELLNVCPVEEIEIITSHWSGLELELSARDLVKDKYSLAS
;
A
#
# COMPACT_ATOMS: atom_id res chain seq x y z
N MET A 1 -35.77 -12.96 80.78
CA MET A 1 -35.95 -14.42 80.82
C MET A 1 -36.58 -14.90 79.52
N PHE A 2 -37.84 -14.57 79.24
CA PHE A 2 -38.52 -14.98 77.99
C PHE A 2 -37.85 -14.48 76.70
N ALA A 3 -37.29 -13.27 76.68
CA ALA A 3 -36.49 -12.79 75.54
C ALA A 3 -35.25 -13.67 75.24
N ASP A 4 -34.59 -14.21 76.27
CA ASP A 4 -33.44 -15.12 76.09
C ASP A 4 -33.92 -16.48 75.56
N GLN A 5 -35.09 -16.93 76.03
CA GLN A 5 -35.73 -18.16 75.55
C GLN A 5 -36.18 -18.04 74.10
N LEU A 6 -36.81 -16.94 73.71
CA LEU A 6 -37.19 -16.63 72.33
C LEU A 6 -35.97 -16.53 71.40
N TYR A 7 -34.84 -15.97 71.87
CA TYR A 7 -33.59 -15.95 71.12
C TYR A 7 -33.05 -17.36 70.85
N LEU A 8 -33.04 -18.23 71.88
CA LEU A 8 -32.61 -19.62 71.74
C LEU A 8 -33.56 -20.42 70.83
N LEU A 9 -34.87 -20.23 70.96
CA LEU A 9 -35.87 -20.83 70.09
C LEU A 9 -35.67 -20.39 68.63
N ALA A 10 -35.42 -19.10 68.37
CA ALA A 10 -35.10 -18.61 67.04
C ALA A 10 -33.83 -19.28 66.47
N CYS A 11 -32.79 -19.47 67.29
CA CYS A 11 -31.59 -20.19 66.88
C CYS A 11 -31.88 -21.65 66.51
N LEU A 12 -32.69 -22.34 67.32
CA LEU A 12 -33.07 -23.74 67.09
C LEU A 12 -33.94 -23.88 65.84
N PHE A 13 -34.96 -23.05 65.67
CA PHE A 13 -35.82 -23.08 64.48
C PHE A 13 -35.05 -22.72 63.21
N ALA A 14 -34.12 -21.75 63.27
CA ALA A 14 -33.22 -21.46 62.16
C ALA A 14 -32.37 -22.68 61.79
N SER A 15 -31.74 -23.35 62.77
CA SER A 15 -30.94 -24.56 62.53
C SER A 15 -31.71 -25.73 61.93
N ARG A 16 -33.04 -25.75 62.09
CA ARG A 16 -33.94 -26.77 61.54
C ARG A 16 -34.61 -26.37 60.23
N ALA A 17 -34.31 -25.18 59.68
CA ALA A 17 -34.98 -24.60 58.52
C ALA A 17 -36.52 -24.46 58.69
N ASP A 18 -36.98 -24.22 59.93
CA ASP A 18 -38.40 -24.13 60.26
C ASP A 18 -38.93 -22.70 60.04
N SER A 19 -39.33 -22.42 58.79
CA SER A 19 -39.86 -21.11 58.40
C SER A 19 -41.18 -20.77 59.10
N GLU A 20 -42.05 -21.75 59.36
CA GLU A 20 -43.36 -21.52 59.99
C GLU A 20 -43.19 -20.95 61.40
N ASN A 21 -42.38 -21.61 62.24
CA ASN A 21 -42.16 -21.13 63.61
C ASN A 21 -41.30 -19.87 63.65
N LEU A 22 -40.37 -19.68 62.70
CA LEU A 22 -39.61 -18.43 62.61
C LEU A 22 -40.46 -17.22 62.21
N ILE A 23 -41.45 -17.37 61.33
CA ILE A 23 -42.41 -16.30 60.99
C ILE A 23 -43.18 -15.87 62.24
N ARG A 24 -43.62 -16.83 63.07
CA ARG A 24 -44.32 -16.55 64.33
C ARG A 24 -43.44 -15.77 65.30
N VAL A 25 -42.15 -16.12 65.40
CA VAL A 25 -41.18 -15.37 66.21
C VAL A 25 -40.93 -13.96 65.63
N LEU A 26 -40.79 -13.84 64.31
CA LEU A 26 -40.52 -12.57 63.62
C LEU A 26 -41.65 -11.56 63.80
N HIS A 27 -42.92 -12.00 63.74
CA HIS A 27 -44.08 -11.14 63.96
C HIS A 27 -44.17 -10.59 65.38
N HIS A 28 -43.51 -11.24 66.35
CA HIS A 28 -43.60 -10.91 67.77
C HIS A 28 -42.41 -10.11 68.30
N VAL A 29 -41.19 -10.40 67.82
CA VAL A 29 -39.94 -9.77 68.30
C VAL A 29 -39.56 -8.52 67.49
N GLU A 30 -40.38 -8.12 66.52
CA GLU A 30 -40.10 -7.14 65.46
C GLU A 30 -38.84 -7.49 64.63
N TYR A 31 -38.79 -7.01 63.38
CA TYR A 31 -37.64 -7.26 62.49
C TYR A 31 -36.39 -6.59 63.06
N SER A 32 -35.52 -7.36 63.72
CA SER A 32 -34.28 -6.88 64.34
C SER A 32 -33.04 -7.46 63.67
N MET A 33 -31.94 -6.70 63.67
CA MET A 33 -30.65 -7.19 63.15
C MET A 33 -30.18 -8.46 63.85
N LYS A 34 -30.55 -8.65 65.13
CA LYS A 34 -30.23 -9.89 65.86
C LYS A 34 -30.93 -11.10 65.25
N PHE A 35 -32.22 -10.98 64.95
CA PHE A 35 -33.00 -12.05 64.30
C PHE A 35 -32.45 -12.36 62.90
N VAL A 36 -32.16 -11.32 62.11
CA VAL A 36 -31.62 -11.43 60.76
C VAL A 36 -30.26 -12.16 60.75
N LYS A 37 -29.38 -11.86 61.71
CA LYS A 37 -28.10 -12.57 61.87
C LYS A 37 -28.28 -14.05 62.24
N ILE A 38 -29.23 -14.38 63.11
CA ILE A 38 -29.54 -15.77 63.47
C ILE A 38 -29.91 -16.56 62.22
N VAL A 39 -30.87 -16.06 61.43
CA VAL A 39 -31.32 -16.75 60.21
C VAL A 39 -30.22 -16.79 59.15
N CYS A 40 -29.34 -15.77 59.07
CA CYS A 40 -28.21 -15.80 58.15
C CYS A 40 -27.23 -16.95 58.42
N ILE A 41 -26.86 -17.14 59.68
CA ILE A 41 -25.74 -18.01 60.06
C ILE A 41 -26.20 -19.43 60.35
N LEU A 42 -27.36 -19.60 61.01
CA LEU A 42 -27.79 -20.91 61.48
C LEU A 42 -28.70 -21.64 60.51
N TRP A 43 -29.31 -20.97 59.53
CA TRP A 43 -30.10 -21.67 58.52
C TRP A 43 -29.22 -22.64 57.72
N PRO A 44 -29.60 -23.91 57.51
CA PRO A 44 -28.73 -24.88 56.83
C PRO A 44 -28.35 -24.41 55.42
N GLU A 45 -27.07 -24.49 55.08
CA GLU A 45 -26.49 -23.87 53.90
C GLU A 45 -27.01 -24.46 52.58
N LEU A 46 -27.45 -25.71 52.60
CA LEU A 46 -27.97 -26.47 51.46
C LEU A 46 -29.50 -26.51 51.37
N SER A 47 -30.21 -25.78 52.24
CA SER A 47 -31.67 -25.68 52.17
C SER A 47 -32.13 -24.82 50.98
N ASP A 48 -33.33 -25.08 50.47
CA ASP A 48 -33.94 -24.31 49.37
C ASP A 48 -34.01 -22.81 49.70
N PRO A 49 -33.33 -21.93 48.91
CA PRO A 49 -33.34 -20.49 49.10
C PRO A 49 -34.73 -19.84 49.13
N LEU A 50 -35.72 -20.39 48.42
CA LEU A 50 -37.07 -19.83 48.41
C LEU A 50 -37.76 -19.93 49.77
N SER A 51 -37.33 -20.86 50.61
CA SER A 51 -37.82 -20.98 52.00
C SER A 51 -37.47 -19.78 52.87
N LEU A 52 -36.54 -18.92 52.43
CA LEU A 52 -36.13 -17.70 53.12
C LEU A 52 -36.89 -16.45 52.66
N ARG A 53 -37.85 -16.58 51.72
CA ARG A 53 -38.67 -15.47 51.19
C ARG A 53 -39.39 -14.68 52.28
N PHE A 54 -39.79 -15.34 53.37
CA PHE A 54 -40.55 -14.72 54.46
C PHE A 54 -39.82 -13.54 55.10
N LEU A 55 -38.47 -13.51 55.07
CA LEU A 55 -37.69 -12.39 55.59
C LEU A 55 -37.98 -11.07 54.88
N PHE A 56 -38.39 -11.12 53.60
CA PHE A 56 -38.59 -9.94 52.76
C PHE A 56 -40.07 -9.55 52.60
N ASN A 57 -41.00 -10.43 53.00
CA ASN A 57 -42.45 -10.23 52.88
C ASN A 57 -43.19 -10.09 54.23
N HIS A 58 -42.45 -9.93 55.33
CA HIS A 58 -42.98 -9.93 56.71
C HIS A 58 -44.03 -8.85 57.02
N GLN A 59 -44.20 -7.83 56.18
CA GLN A 59 -45.23 -6.80 56.36
C GLN A 59 -46.58 -7.13 55.71
N LYS A 60 -46.64 -8.09 54.77
CA LYS A 60 -47.87 -8.42 54.02
C LYS A 60 -48.76 -9.47 54.70
N ASP A 61 -48.22 -10.23 55.66
CA ASP A 61 -48.92 -11.33 56.35
C ASP A 61 -49.46 -10.96 57.75
N ALA A 62 -49.74 -9.67 57.99
CA ALA A 62 -50.18 -9.15 59.27
C ALA A 62 -51.64 -9.55 59.63
N GLN A 63 -51.86 -10.81 60.00
CA GLN A 63 -53.05 -11.28 60.72
C GLN A 63 -52.69 -12.22 61.88
N VAL A 64 -51.67 -11.88 62.68
CA VAL A 64 -51.35 -12.62 63.90
C VAL A 64 -51.96 -11.89 65.11
N LYS A 65 -52.69 -12.63 65.96
CA LYS A 65 -53.23 -12.12 67.22
C LYS A 65 -52.09 -11.60 68.11
N PRO A 66 -52.23 -10.45 68.79
CA PRO A 66 -51.24 -10.01 69.77
C PRO A 66 -51.18 -11.05 70.89
N MET A 67 -50.02 -11.66 71.08
CA MET A 67 -49.70 -12.59 72.17
C MET A 67 -48.66 -11.93 73.09
N THR A 68 -48.52 -12.42 74.31
CA THR A 68 -47.40 -12.07 75.20
C THR A 68 -46.18 -12.97 74.93
N ASP A 69 -44.96 -12.54 75.31
CA ASP A 69 -43.73 -13.35 75.16
C ASP A 69 -43.89 -14.75 75.77
N GLU A 70 -44.57 -14.85 76.91
CA GLU A 70 -44.84 -16.10 77.62
C GLU A 70 -45.80 -17.01 76.85
N GLU A 71 -46.92 -16.47 76.35
CA GLU A 71 -47.88 -17.21 75.52
C GLU A 71 -47.25 -17.73 74.22
N LEU A 72 -46.36 -16.92 73.61
CA LEU A 72 -45.66 -17.34 72.41
C LEU A 72 -44.69 -18.50 72.70
N VAL A 73 -43.86 -18.39 73.75
CA VAL A 73 -42.93 -19.45 74.15
C VAL A 73 -43.68 -20.76 74.42
N VAL A 74 -44.76 -20.72 75.21
CA VAL A 74 -45.59 -21.91 75.50
C VAL A 74 -46.14 -22.51 74.20
N SER A 75 -46.70 -21.70 73.31
CA SER A 75 -47.27 -22.19 72.05
C SER A 75 -46.25 -22.75 71.04
N LEU A 76 -44.97 -22.38 71.18
CA LEU A 76 -43.87 -22.90 70.36
C LEU A 76 -43.31 -24.21 70.96
N LEU A 77 -43.34 -24.35 72.29
CA LEU A 77 -42.88 -25.54 73.01
C LEU A 77 -43.93 -26.67 73.03
N GLU A 78 -45.23 -26.36 73.05
CA GLU A 78 -46.32 -27.34 73.05
C GLU A 78 -46.28 -28.30 71.84
N LYS A 79 -45.76 -27.83 70.70
CA LYS A 79 -45.66 -28.62 69.47
C LYS A 79 -44.43 -29.55 69.44
N ASP A 80 -43.41 -29.30 70.26
CA ASP A 80 -42.19 -30.13 70.30
C ASP A 80 -41.59 -30.20 71.72
N SER A 81 -41.92 -31.29 72.42
CA SER A 81 -41.41 -31.59 73.76
C SER A 81 -39.88 -31.69 73.87
N MET A 82 -39.15 -31.85 72.76
CA MET A 82 -37.68 -31.89 72.75
C MET A 82 -37.04 -30.51 72.91
N LEU A 83 -37.79 -29.42 72.74
CA LEU A 83 -37.30 -28.05 72.91
C LEU A 83 -37.29 -27.59 74.38
N ILE A 84 -38.17 -28.16 75.20
CA ILE A 84 -38.33 -27.84 76.63
C ILE A 84 -36.99 -27.94 77.39
N PRO A 85 -36.23 -29.05 77.35
CA PRO A 85 -34.94 -29.14 78.03
C PRO A 85 -33.85 -28.23 77.43
N MET A 86 -34.05 -27.64 76.25
CA MET A 86 -33.09 -26.73 75.65
C MET A 86 -33.27 -25.29 76.13
N VAL A 87 -34.49 -24.93 76.55
CA VAL A 87 -34.94 -23.55 76.77
C VAL A 87 -35.49 -23.30 78.19
N GLU A 88 -35.94 -24.34 78.90
CA GLU A 88 -36.53 -24.27 80.26
C GLU A 88 -35.74 -25.08 81.30
N ILE A 89 -34.45 -24.74 81.52
CA ILE A 89 -33.65 -25.32 82.63
C ILE A 89 -33.47 -24.27 83.76
N ASN A 90 -32.33 -23.59 83.81
CA ASN A 90 -31.97 -22.58 84.79
C ASN A 90 -31.65 -21.27 84.04
N ASN A 91 -32.12 -20.15 84.57
CA ASN A 91 -31.93 -18.81 84.00
C ASN A 91 -30.46 -18.49 83.71
N GLU A 92 -29.53 -18.90 84.58
CA GLU A 92 -28.09 -18.69 84.37
C GLU A 92 -27.58 -19.47 83.14
N THR A 93 -28.00 -20.74 83.00
CA THR A 93 -27.63 -21.59 81.86
C THR A 93 -28.22 -21.08 80.55
N VAL A 94 -29.48 -20.63 80.56
CA VAL A 94 -30.17 -20.07 79.39
C VAL A 94 -29.46 -18.78 78.93
N SER A 95 -29.13 -17.89 79.87
CA SER A 95 -28.44 -16.65 79.55
C SER A 95 -27.01 -16.89 79.04
N ASN A 96 -26.27 -17.85 79.63
CA ASN A 96 -24.95 -18.24 79.15
C ASN A 96 -25.00 -18.85 77.74
N ARG A 97 -25.94 -19.77 77.46
CA ARG A 97 -26.14 -20.34 76.11
C ARG A 97 -26.45 -19.26 75.08
N ARG A 98 -27.31 -18.30 75.43
CA ARG A 98 -27.62 -17.16 74.58
C ARG A 98 -26.34 -16.37 74.28
N GLN A 99 -25.54 -16.02 75.28
CA GLN A 99 -24.31 -15.26 75.08
C GLN A 99 -23.30 -15.99 74.18
N GLN A 100 -23.12 -17.30 74.38
CA GLN A 100 -22.23 -18.12 73.54
C GLN A 100 -22.70 -18.18 72.08
N LEU A 101 -24.00 -18.40 71.84
CA LEU A 101 -24.56 -18.40 70.50
C LEU A 101 -24.50 -17.01 69.86
N GLU A 102 -24.81 -15.95 70.61
CA GLU A 102 -24.71 -14.56 70.14
C GLU A 102 -23.26 -14.21 69.76
N GLN A 103 -22.27 -14.67 70.54
CA GLN A 103 -20.84 -14.52 70.20
C GLN A 103 -20.46 -15.30 68.94
N PHE A 104 -20.89 -16.56 68.81
CA PHE A 104 -20.63 -17.38 67.62
C PHE A 104 -21.23 -16.73 66.37
N ILE A 105 -22.51 -16.36 66.41
CA ILE A 105 -23.22 -15.72 65.29
C ILE A 105 -22.55 -14.41 64.90
N ASN A 106 -22.21 -13.56 65.86
CA ASN A 106 -21.52 -12.29 65.57
C ASN A 106 -20.13 -12.55 64.97
N SER A 107 -19.33 -13.46 65.53
CA SER A 107 -18.00 -13.79 64.99
C SER A 107 -18.04 -14.28 63.54
N LYS A 108 -19.03 -15.12 63.19
CA LYS A 108 -19.25 -15.60 61.83
C LYS A 108 -19.77 -14.50 60.91
N TRP A 109 -20.74 -13.71 61.36
CA TRP A 109 -21.28 -12.57 60.60
C TRP A 109 -20.20 -11.52 60.26
N ASP A 110 -19.31 -11.25 61.21
CA ASP A 110 -18.23 -10.27 61.07
C ASP A 110 -17.09 -10.81 60.18
N SER A 111 -16.92 -12.14 60.09
CA SER A 111 -15.96 -12.77 59.16
C SER A 111 -16.40 -12.73 57.69
N LEU A 112 -17.71 -12.56 57.44
CA LEU A 112 -18.30 -12.48 56.11
C LEU A 112 -18.24 -11.02 55.62
N THR A 113 -17.06 -10.54 55.29
CA THR A 113 -16.85 -9.23 54.66
C THR A 113 -16.61 -9.41 53.17
N SER A 114 -17.53 -8.90 52.34
CA SER A 114 -17.30 -8.70 50.90
C SER A 114 -16.93 -7.24 50.65
N ILE A 115 -16.31 -6.98 49.50
CA ILE A 115 -16.09 -5.64 48.96
C ILE A 115 -17.41 -4.83 48.93
N ASN A 116 -18.58 -5.50 48.91
CA ASN A 116 -19.90 -4.87 49.01
C ASN A 116 -20.21 -4.13 50.31
N ASP A 117 -19.56 -4.49 51.42
CA ASP A 117 -19.93 -3.96 52.74
C ASP A 117 -19.31 -2.59 53.05
N ILE A 118 -18.42 -2.07 52.18
CA ILE A 118 -17.51 -0.95 52.47
C ILE A 118 -18.18 0.44 52.48
N ASP A 119 -19.37 0.64 51.87
CA ASP A 119 -20.10 1.94 51.91
C ASP A 119 -21.54 1.83 52.42
N THR A 120 -21.72 1.26 53.60
CA THR A 120 -23.05 1.03 54.17
C THR A 120 -23.49 2.14 55.14
N SER A 121 -23.57 3.38 54.67
CA SER A 121 -24.31 4.43 55.39
C SER A 121 -25.79 4.52 54.99
N SER A 122 -26.24 3.79 53.96
CA SER A 122 -27.60 3.92 53.40
C SER A 122 -28.26 2.66 52.82
N SER A 123 -27.61 1.48 52.84
CA SER A 123 -28.23 0.25 52.30
C SER A 123 -29.22 -0.38 53.28
N SER A 124 -30.37 -0.83 52.78
CA SER A 124 -31.37 -1.56 53.58
C SER A 124 -30.76 -2.85 54.18
N SER A 125 -31.13 -3.14 55.43
CA SER A 125 -30.64 -4.30 56.21
C SER A 125 -30.86 -5.65 55.52
N SER A 126 -31.87 -5.74 54.65
CA SER A 126 -32.22 -6.91 53.85
C SER A 126 -31.22 -7.20 52.71
N ILE A 127 -30.62 -6.15 52.13
CA ILE A 127 -29.67 -6.27 51.01
C ILE A 127 -28.31 -6.79 51.51
N SER A 128 -27.81 -6.27 52.63
CA SER A 128 -26.57 -6.74 53.27
C SER A 128 -26.69 -8.18 53.80
N TRP A 129 -27.88 -8.60 54.21
CA TRP A 129 -28.11 -9.98 54.63
C TRP A 129 -27.95 -10.97 53.48
N LEU A 130 -28.56 -10.69 52.32
CA LEU A 130 -28.55 -11.63 51.19
C LEU A 130 -27.14 -11.83 50.64
N SER A 131 -26.33 -10.77 50.53
CA SER A 131 -24.93 -10.90 50.10
C SER A 131 -24.12 -11.79 51.06
N LYS A 132 -24.23 -11.57 52.37
CA LYS A 132 -23.55 -12.39 53.38
C LYS A 132 -24.02 -13.85 53.37
N ARG A 133 -25.32 -14.08 53.15
CA ARG A 133 -25.88 -15.43 53.05
C ARG A 133 -25.36 -16.17 51.81
N ILE A 134 -25.30 -15.49 50.66
CA ILE A 134 -24.72 -16.04 49.43
C ILE A 134 -23.27 -16.46 49.65
N LEU A 135 -22.45 -15.61 50.29
CA LEU A 135 -21.06 -15.91 50.58
C LEU A 135 -20.89 -17.10 51.53
N LEU A 136 -21.70 -17.17 52.59
CA LEU A 136 -21.65 -18.28 53.54
C LEU A 136 -21.98 -19.63 52.86
N CYS A 137 -23.04 -19.66 52.05
CA CYS A 137 -23.43 -20.86 51.33
C CYS A 137 -22.41 -21.24 50.26
N ASN A 138 -21.85 -20.27 49.54
CA ASN A 138 -20.82 -20.52 48.54
C ASN A 138 -19.51 -21.05 49.15
N ASP A 139 -19.17 -20.66 50.39
CA ASP A 139 -18.02 -21.22 51.11
C ASP A 139 -18.17 -22.73 51.33
N SER A 140 -19.40 -23.18 51.57
CA SER A 140 -19.76 -24.59 51.80
C SER A 140 -20.00 -25.37 50.51
N TYR A 141 -20.52 -24.70 49.47
CA TYR A 141 -20.85 -25.30 48.19
C TYR A 141 -20.43 -24.39 47.02
N PRO A 142 -19.13 -24.33 46.68
CA PRO A 142 -18.63 -23.46 45.62
C PRO A 142 -19.02 -23.93 44.21
N GLY A 143 -19.52 -25.16 44.06
CA GLY A 143 -19.88 -25.76 42.77
C GLY A 143 -21.12 -25.13 42.12
N ASP A 144 -21.97 -24.42 42.88
CA ASP A 144 -23.12 -23.71 42.35
C ASP A 144 -23.14 -22.25 42.82
N VAL A 145 -22.54 -21.39 42.00
CA VAL A 145 -22.48 -19.93 42.22
C VAL A 145 -23.89 -19.31 42.17
N PHE A 146 -24.83 -19.93 41.43
CA PHE A 146 -26.20 -19.46 41.23
C PHE A 146 -27.20 -20.08 42.20
N PHE A 147 -26.74 -20.74 43.27
CA PHE A 147 -27.63 -21.44 44.20
C PHE A 147 -28.79 -20.55 44.70
N TYR A 148 -28.53 -19.26 45.01
CA TYR A 148 -29.55 -18.31 45.47
C TYR A 148 -30.28 -17.53 44.36
N GLU A 149 -30.08 -17.88 43.09
CA GLU A 149 -30.70 -17.22 41.93
C GLU A 149 -32.23 -17.15 41.99
N PRO A 150 -32.95 -18.22 42.38
CA PRO A 150 -34.39 -18.16 42.51
C PRO A 150 -34.86 -17.09 43.49
N LEU A 151 -34.11 -16.86 44.58
CA LEU A 151 -34.48 -15.89 45.61
C LEU A 151 -34.23 -14.46 45.13
N TRP A 152 -33.04 -14.14 44.62
CA TRP A 152 -32.78 -12.76 44.17
C TRP A 152 -33.61 -12.37 42.95
N ASN A 153 -33.88 -13.30 42.01
CA ASN A 153 -34.76 -13.03 40.87
C ASN A 153 -36.18 -12.69 41.32
N LEU A 154 -36.67 -13.38 42.35
CA LEU A 154 -37.97 -13.09 42.94
C LEU A 154 -37.98 -11.73 43.65
N LEU A 155 -36.91 -11.36 44.36
CA LEU A 155 -36.80 -10.04 45.00
C LEU A 155 -36.71 -8.89 43.99
N ILE A 156 -36.04 -9.09 42.86
CA ILE A 156 -35.99 -8.14 41.75
C ILE A 156 -37.40 -7.98 41.14
N LYS A 157 -38.12 -9.08 40.88
CA LYS A 157 -39.49 -9.06 40.37
C LYS A 157 -40.48 -8.40 41.33
N ASP A 158 -40.34 -8.65 42.62
CA ASP A 158 -41.17 -8.07 43.68
C ASP A 158 -40.82 -6.58 43.95
N GLY A 159 -39.83 -6.01 43.23
CA GLY A 159 -39.41 -4.61 43.33
C GLY A 159 -38.63 -4.28 44.61
N VAL A 160 -38.20 -5.30 45.35
CA VAL A 160 -37.42 -5.16 46.60
C VAL A 160 -35.97 -4.81 46.30
N VAL A 161 -35.44 -5.29 45.17
CA VAL A 161 -34.10 -4.97 44.66
C VAL A 161 -34.24 -4.24 43.32
N SER A 162 -33.68 -3.03 43.24
CA SER A 162 -33.64 -2.20 42.04
C SER A 162 -32.34 -2.38 41.25
N GLU A 163 -32.34 -2.00 39.97
CA GLU A 163 -31.12 -2.03 39.15
C GLU A 163 -30.00 -1.10 39.65
N LYS A 164 -30.36 -0.10 40.47
CA LYS A 164 -29.42 0.83 41.08
C LYS A 164 -28.82 0.30 42.38
N ASP A 165 -29.31 -0.83 42.89
CA ASP A 165 -28.86 -1.39 44.15
C ASP A 165 -27.49 -2.06 43.97
N ARG A 166 -26.60 -1.84 44.94
CA ARG A 166 -25.24 -2.42 44.94
C ARG A 166 -25.25 -3.94 44.83
N LEU A 167 -26.25 -4.62 45.41
CA LEU A 167 -26.42 -6.07 45.29
C LEU A 167 -26.67 -6.50 43.84
N PHE A 168 -27.50 -5.76 43.10
CA PHE A 168 -27.77 -6.07 41.70
C PHE A 168 -26.52 -5.84 40.84
N GLN A 169 -25.79 -4.75 41.10
CA GLN A 169 -24.50 -4.49 40.46
C GLN A 169 -23.47 -5.56 40.78
N TRP A 170 -23.44 -6.06 42.01
CA TRP A 170 -22.57 -7.16 42.42
C TRP A 170 -22.94 -8.49 41.76
N ILE A 171 -24.24 -8.81 41.68
CA ILE A 171 -24.71 -10.00 40.95
C ILE A 171 -24.22 -9.92 39.50
N LYS A 172 -24.44 -8.79 38.82
CA LYS A 172 -24.02 -8.58 37.43
C LYS A 172 -22.50 -8.54 37.25
N GLY A 173 -21.78 -7.93 38.17
CA GLY A 173 -20.34 -7.68 38.04
C GLY A 173 -19.45 -8.79 38.61
N ILE A 174 -19.94 -9.63 39.52
CA ILE A 174 -19.13 -10.66 40.20
C ILE A 174 -19.76 -12.04 40.06
N ILE A 175 -21.03 -12.22 40.45
CA ILE A 175 -21.65 -13.56 40.49
C ILE A 175 -21.84 -14.12 39.08
N ILE A 176 -22.42 -13.34 38.16
CA ILE A 176 -22.66 -13.78 36.78
C ILE A 176 -21.34 -14.10 36.06
N PRO A 177 -20.32 -13.22 36.04
CA PRO A 177 -19.04 -13.54 35.40
C PRO A 177 -18.36 -14.77 36.00
N LEU A 178 -18.38 -14.91 37.34
CA LEU A 178 -17.81 -16.08 38.00
C LEU A 178 -18.55 -17.37 37.61
N HIS A 179 -19.88 -17.37 37.60
CA HIS A 179 -20.67 -18.53 37.21
C HIS A 179 -20.32 -18.99 35.79
N SER A 180 -20.27 -18.06 34.85
CA SER A 180 -19.89 -18.33 33.46
C SER A 180 -18.47 -18.88 33.33
N ILE A 181 -17.51 -18.35 34.09
CA ILE A 181 -16.15 -18.87 34.18
C ILE A 181 -16.14 -20.29 34.76
N SER A 182 -16.84 -20.52 35.87
CA SER A 182 -16.90 -21.82 36.55
C SER A 182 -17.51 -22.90 35.68
N ILE A 183 -18.56 -22.59 34.90
CA ILE A 183 -19.14 -23.53 33.92
C ILE A 183 -18.12 -23.90 32.84
N ARG A 184 -17.43 -22.91 32.28
CA ARG A 184 -16.51 -23.13 31.15
C ARG A 184 -15.23 -23.85 31.53
N THR A 185 -14.67 -23.47 32.68
CA THR A 185 -13.38 -24.00 33.16
C THR A 185 -13.52 -25.23 34.05
N HIS A 186 -14.76 -25.57 34.44
CA HIS A 186 -15.07 -26.55 35.49
C HIS A 186 -14.35 -26.28 36.83
N ALA A 187 -13.96 -25.02 37.07
CA ALA A 187 -13.33 -24.60 38.30
C ALA A 187 -14.37 -24.34 39.40
N MET A 188 -14.07 -24.77 40.63
CA MET A 188 -14.90 -24.50 41.82
C MET A 188 -14.33 -23.33 42.62
N THR A 189 -14.24 -22.17 41.98
CA THR A 189 -13.71 -20.94 42.60
C THR A 189 -14.77 -20.31 43.51
N LYS A 190 -14.38 -19.98 44.75
CA LYS A 190 -15.27 -19.27 45.68
C LYS A 190 -15.45 -17.81 45.24
N ILE A 191 -16.64 -17.26 45.49
CA ILE A 191 -16.99 -15.86 45.19
C ILE A 191 -15.97 -14.91 45.83
N ILE A 192 -15.63 -15.14 47.10
CA ILE A 192 -14.68 -14.28 47.84
C ILE A 192 -13.26 -14.33 47.30
N ASP A 193 -12.86 -15.47 46.70
CA ASP A 193 -11.55 -15.63 46.10
C ASP A 193 -11.50 -14.90 44.76
N PHE A 194 -12.56 -15.02 43.95
CA PHE A 194 -12.70 -14.30 42.69
C PHE A 194 -12.72 -12.78 42.87
N GLU A 195 -13.42 -12.27 43.89
CA GLU A 195 -13.41 -10.83 44.25
C GLU A 195 -12.00 -10.30 44.55
N LYS A 196 -11.11 -11.17 45.04
CA LYS A 196 -9.73 -10.83 45.42
C LYS A 196 -8.71 -11.18 44.34
N MET A 197 -9.13 -11.78 43.23
CA MET A 197 -8.21 -12.13 42.15
C MET A 197 -7.62 -10.89 41.51
N ASN A 198 -6.34 -10.99 41.13
CA ASN A 198 -5.66 -9.91 40.43
C ASN A 198 -6.25 -9.75 39.02
N ALA A 199 -6.45 -8.49 38.61
CA ALA A 199 -6.86 -8.08 37.28
C ALA A 199 -6.12 -8.79 36.14
N THR A 200 -4.81 -9.01 36.28
CA THR A 200 -3.97 -9.69 35.27
C THR A 200 -4.40 -11.13 34.98
N VAL A 201 -4.98 -11.80 35.96
CA VAL A 201 -5.51 -13.17 35.83
C VAL A 201 -6.99 -13.14 35.44
N THR A 202 -7.76 -12.19 35.99
CA THR A 202 -9.21 -12.14 35.77
C THR A 202 -9.59 -11.71 34.35
N PHE A 203 -8.89 -10.75 33.74
CA PHE A 203 -9.27 -10.27 32.40
C PHE A 203 -9.19 -11.36 31.32
N PRO A 204 -8.10 -12.16 31.21
CA PRO A 204 -8.05 -13.28 30.26
C PRO A 204 -9.17 -14.31 30.51
N LEU A 205 -9.45 -14.62 31.79
CA LEU A 205 -10.48 -15.59 32.15
C LEU A 205 -11.88 -15.13 31.76
N ILE A 206 -12.20 -13.85 31.79
CA ILE A 206 -13.48 -13.36 31.28
C ILE A 206 -13.53 -13.44 29.75
N LEU A 207 -12.46 -12.99 29.09
CA LEU A 207 -12.42 -12.83 27.63
C LEU A 207 -12.38 -14.15 26.84
N ASP A 208 -11.78 -15.19 27.40
CA ASP A 208 -11.73 -16.53 26.80
C ASP A 208 -13.14 -17.14 26.56
N GLY A 209 -14.17 -16.63 27.24
CA GLY A 209 -15.55 -17.07 27.07
C GLY A 209 -16.30 -16.50 25.88
N LYS A 210 -15.75 -15.46 25.23
CA LYS A 210 -16.48 -14.61 24.27
C LYS A 210 -17.75 -13.97 24.87
N ILE A 211 -17.82 -13.81 26.18
CA ILE A 211 -18.98 -13.27 26.89
C ILE A 211 -18.73 -11.80 27.22
N PHE A 212 -18.68 -10.97 26.18
CA PHE A 212 -18.27 -9.57 26.28
C PHE A 212 -19.22 -8.71 27.14
N HIS A 213 -20.47 -9.14 27.29
CA HIS A 213 -21.46 -8.48 28.14
C HIS A 213 -21.20 -8.67 29.65
N GLU A 214 -20.26 -9.55 30.03
CA GLU A 214 -19.85 -9.73 31.43
C GLU A 214 -18.66 -8.86 31.82
N LEU A 215 -17.86 -8.42 30.82
CA LEU A 215 -16.67 -7.61 31.06
C LEU A 215 -17.02 -6.22 31.58
N ILE A 216 -17.91 -5.49 30.92
CA ILE A 216 -18.25 -4.12 31.33
C ILE A 216 -18.84 -4.09 32.74
N PRO A 217 -19.84 -4.93 33.10
CA PRO A 217 -20.34 -4.99 34.47
C PRO A 217 -19.27 -5.33 35.51
N TYR A 218 -18.34 -6.23 35.19
CA TYR A 218 -17.23 -6.56 36.08
C TYR A 218 -16.30 -5.35 36.30
N LEU A 219 -15.90 -4.68 35.21
CA LEU A 219 -15.01 -3.53 35.27
C LEU A 219 -15.64 -2.35 36.01
N ASP A 220 -16.92 -2.08 35.77
CA ASP A 220 -17.65 -1.00 36.41
C ASP A 220 -17.85 -1.26 37.91
N PHE A 221 -18.18 -2.50 38.29
CA PHE A 221 -18.34 -2.87 39.70
C PHE A 221 -17.02 -2.83 40.47
N THR A 222 -15.93 -3.33 39.87
CA THR A 222 -14.60 -3.37 40.50
C THR A 222 -13.83 -2.05 40.38
N ASN A 223 -14.34 -1.09 39.61
CA ASN A 223 -13.68 0.17 39.26
C ASN A 223 -12.30 -0.04 38.58
N LEU A 224 -12.18 -1.09 37.77
CA LEU A 224 -10.94 -1.47 37.07
C LEU A 224 -10.93 -1.07 35.60
N SER A 225 -11.91 -0.29 35.13
CA SER A 225 -12.04 0.07 33.71
C SER A 225 -10.79 0.79 33.17
N ASN A 226 -10.20 1.73 33.93
CA ASN A 226 -8.97 2.41 33.52
C ASN A 226 -7.78 1.45 33.47
N GLU A 227 -7.64 0.57 34.46
CA GLU A 227 -6.55 -0.41 34.50
C GLU A 227 -6.64 -1.40 33.34
N PHE A 228 -7.85 -1.85 33.00
CA PHE A 228 -8.09 -2.69 31.83
C PHE A 228 -7.68 -1.98 30.54
N ILE A 229 -8.13 -0.75 30.34
CA ILE A 229 -7.84 0.01 29.12
C ILE A 229 -6.33 0.25 29.00
N GLU A 230 -5.68 0.75 30.06
CA GLU A 230 -4.28 1.18 30.02
C GLU A 230 -3.27 0.02 30.03
N ASN A 231 -3.56 -1.07 30.75
CA ASN A 231 -2.59 -2.16 30.94
C ASN A 231 -2.92 -3.43 30.13
N TYR A 232 -4.20 -3.70 29.84
CA TYR A 232 -4.60 -4.91 29.13
C TYR A 232 -4.98 -4.67 27.67
N PHE A 233 -5.77 -3.63 27.39
CA PHE A 233 -6.22 -3.32 26.04
C PHE A 233 -5.19 -2.50 25.26
N THR A 234 -4.03 -3.13 25.02
CA THR A 234 -2.84 -2.53 24.40
C THR A 234 -2.39 -3.32 23.17
N ASN A 235 -1.47 -2.76 22.39
CA ASN A 235 -0.90 -3.40 21.19
C ASN A 235 -0.06 -4.65 21.50
N GLU A 236 0.36 -4.85 22.75
CA GLU A 236 1.11 -6.05 23.18
C GLU A 236 0.19 -7.27 23.31
N ASN A 237 -1.02 -7.09 23.88
CA ASN A 237 -1.98 -8.17 24.07
C ASN A 237 -2.87 -8.41 22.83
N PHE A 238 -3.02 -7.39 21.99
CA PHE A 238 -3.83 -7.45 20.77
C PHE A 238 -2.96 -7.31 19.52
N LEU A 239 -2.19 -8.36 19.22
CA LEU A 239 -1.33 -8.46 18.04
C LEU A 239 -2.09 -8.59 16.71
N LEU A 240 -3.39 -8.91 16.76
CA LEU A 240 -4.26 -9.12 15.60
C LEU A 240 -3.76 -10.18 14.61
N ALA A 241 -2.95 -11.14 15.08
CA ALA A 241 -2.37 -12.19 14.23
C ALA A 241 -3.33 -13.37 13.95
N THR A 242 -4.43 -13.48 14.70
CA THR A 242 -5.41 -14.54 14.54
C THR A 242 -6.83 -13.98 14.50
N VAL A 243 -7.72 -14.68 13.79
CA VAL A 243 -9.15 -14.34 13.73
C VAL A 243 -9.76 -14.25 15.13
N GLN A 244 -9.37 -15.13 16.05
CA GLN A 244 -9.86 -15.12 17.43
C GLN A 244 -9.43 -13.86 18.19
N ASN A 245 -8.15 -13.48 18.11
CA ASN A 245 -7.65 -12.27 18.78
C ASN A 245 -8.33 -11.01 18.20
N TYR A 246 -8.55 -10.98 16.88
CA TYR A 246 -9.31 -9.91 16.22
C TYR A 246 -10.77 -9.85 16.65
N ASP A 247 -11.47 -10.98 16.72
CA ASP A 247 -12.88 -11.02 17.13
C ASP A 247 -13.04 -10.54 18.58
N ILE A 248 -12.12 -10.92 19.47
CA ILE A 248 -12.09 -10.44 20.86
C ILE A 248 -11.89 -8.92 20.88
N PHE A 249 -10.88 -8.41 20.18
CA PHE A 249 -10.62 -6.98 20.04
C PHE A 249 -11.85 -6.19 19.57
N ARG A 250 -12.47 -6.65 18.47
CA ARG A 250 -13.63 -6.00 17.84
C ARG A 250 -14.84 -5.98 18.78
N ASN A 251 -15.10 -7.07 19.47
CA ASN A 251 -16.24 -7.15 20.39
C ASN A 251 -16.02 -6.31 21.64
N ILE A 252 -14.79 -6.21 22.16
CA ILE A 252 -14.47 -5.27 23.24
C ILE A 252 -14.75 -3.84 22.80
N PHE A 253 -14.26 -3.43 21.62
CA PHE A 253 -14.51 -2.08 21.11
C PHE A 253 -16.01 -1.75 21.03
N PHE A 254 -16.84 -2.67 20.52
CA PHE A 254 -18.29 -2.47 20.45
C PHE A 254 -19.01 -2.53 21.79
N ALA A 255 -18.52 -3.31 22.76
CA ALA A 255 -19.07 -3.29 24.12
C ALA A 255 -18.85 -1.92 24.76
N PHE A 256 -17.63 -1.37 24.66
CA PHE A 256 -17.31 -0.05 25.19
C PHE A 256 -18.08 1.09 24.50
N SER A 257 -18.37 0.97 23.19
CA SER A 257 -19.13 1.99 22.46
C SER A 257 -20.58 2.14 22.94
N ASN A 258 -21.17 1.08 23.51
CA ASN A 258 -22.58 1.06 23.87
C ASN A 258 -22.83 1.32 25.36
N GLU A 259 -21.90 0.95 26.24
CA GLU A 259 -22.19 0.78 27.66
C GLU A 259 -21.35 1.66 28.60
N THR A 260 -20.42 2.48 28.10
CA THR A 260 -19.47 3.21 28.96
C THR A 260 -19.55 4.74 28.90
N SER A 261 -18.97 5.39 29.92
CA SER A 261 -18.85 6.86 29.97
C SER A 261 -17.98 7.38 28.82
N LYS A 262 -18.29 8.60 28.35
CA LYS A 262 -17.55 9.25 27.24
C LYS A 262 -16.03 9.29 27.47
N SER A 263 -15.60 9.56 28.70
CA SER A 263 -14.17 9.62 29.05
C SER A 263 -13.45 8.28 28.89
N ASN A 264 -14.10 7.16 29.21
CA ASN A 264 -13.50 5.84 29.03
C ASN A 264 -13.51 5.44 27.56
N PHE A 265 -14.57 5.78 26.83
CA PHE A 265 -14.67 5.54 25.41
C PHE A 265 -13.60 6.30 24.61
N ASP A 266 -13.28 7.54 24.97
CA ASP A 266 -12.22 8.32 24.32
C ASP A 266 -10.84 7.66 24.51
N LYS A 267 -10.55 7.12 25.70
CA LYS A 267 -9.31 6.34 25.96
C LYS A 267 -9.27 5.05 25.15
N VAL A 268 -10.39 4.31 25.08
CA VAL A 268 -10.51 3.11 24.26
C VAL A 268 -10.25 3.43 22.79
N CYS A 269 -10.84 4.50 22.26
CA CYS A 269 -10.60 4.99 20.90
C CYS A 269 -9.11 5.21 20.61
N GLY A 270 -8.38 5.86 21.53
CA GLY A 270 -6.92 6.04 21.42
C GLY A 270 -6.17 4.71 21.34
N ASN A 271 -6.51 3.75 22.20
CA ASN A 271 -5.86 2.43 22.20
C ASN A 271 -6.23 1.60 20.97
N VAL A 272 -7.50 1.61 20.52
CA VAL A 272 -7.93 0.96 19.27
C VAL A 272 -7.12 1.50 18.10
N ALA A 273 -7.01 2.82 17.98
CA ALA A 273 -6.28 3.45 16.91
C ALA A 273 -4.78 3.06 16.93
N ASN A 274 -4.17 3.03 18.13
CA ASN A 274 -2.79 2.58 18.31
C ASN A 274 -2.58 1.09 17.99
N ILE A 275 -3.49 0.21 18.44
CA ILE A 275 -3.46 -1.23 18.14
C ILE A 275 -3.53 -1.47 16.63
N LEU A 276 -4.49 -0.82 15.95
CA LEU A 276 -4.65 -0.95 14.51
C LEU A 276 -3.43 -0.41 13.75
N PHE A 277 -2.87 0.72 14.19
CA PHE A 277 -1.69 1.31 13.56
C PHE A 277 -0.48 0.37 13.63
N GLU A 278 -0.14 -0.11 14.84
CA GLU A 278 1.03 -0.97 15.07
C GLU A 278 0.88 -2.38 14.46
N ASN A 279 -0.32 -2.95 14.49
CA ASN A 279 -0.57 -4.35 14.12
C ASN A 279 -1.36 -4.51 12.80
N SER A 280 -1.43 -3.47 11.97
CA SER A 280 -2.16 -3.50 10.68
C SER A 280 -1.64 -4.56 9.72
N SER A 281 -0.32 -4.82 9.68
CA SER A 281 0.27 -5.88 8.86
C SER A 281 -0.32 -7.26 9.17
N ASN A 282 -0.47 -7.58 10.46
CA ASN A 282 -1.04 -8.85 10.90
C ASN A 282 -2.51 -8.99 10.52
N LEU A 283 -3.28 -7.91 10.65
CA LEU A 283 -4.69 -7.89 10.31
C LEU A 283 -4.93 -8.08 8.80
N LEU A 284 -4.15 -7.39 7.97
CA LEU A 284 -4.29 -7.42 6.51
C LEU A 284 -3.94 -8.79 5.88
N ASN A 285 -3.27 -9.68 6.63
CA ASN A 285 -3.02 -11.06 6.19
C ASN A 285 -4.31 -11.89 6.05
N PHE A 286 -5.40 -11.54 6.74
CA PHE A 286 -6.66 -12.30 6.69
C PHE A 286 -7.95 -11.46 6.69
N LYS A 287 -7.86 -10.14 6.82
CA LYS A 287 -8.99 -9.20 6.66
C LYS A 287 -8.70 -8.20 5.56
N SER A 288 -9.77 -7.66 4.96
CA SER A 288 -9.67 -6.63 3.94
C SER A 288 -9.38 -5.25 4.52
N LEU A 289 -8.81 -4.38 3.70
CA LEU A 289 -8.61 -2.97 4.02
C LEU A 289 -9.93 -2.24 4.36
N GLU A 290 -11.04 -2.68 3.76
CA GLU A 290 -12.38 -2.14 4.05
C GLU A 290 -12.80 -2.38 5.51
N GLU A 291 -12.42 -3.51 6.11
CA GLU A 291 -12.72 -3.78 7.53
C GLU A 291 -11.93 -2.83 8.45
N LEU A 292 -10.66 -2.56 8.14
CA LEU A 292 -9.84 -1.59 8.86
C LEU A 292 -10.47 -0.19 8.80
N LYS A 293 -10.88 0.23 7.60
CA LYS A 293 -11.58 1.49 7.34
C LYS A 293 -12.89 1.61 8.12
N ASN A 294 -13.68 0.53 8.17
CA ASN A 294 -14.94 0.48 8.91
C ASN A 294 -14.78 0.68 10.41
N ILE A 295 -13.68 0.18 11.01
CA ILE A 295 -13.39 0.41 12.42
C ILE A 295 -12.92 1.84 12.65
N LEU A 296 -11.95 2.33 11.86
CA LEU A 296 -11.40 3.68 12.02
C LEU A 296 -12.45 4.78 11.80
N ASN A 297 -13.40 4.59 10.90
CA ASN A 297 -14.52 5.53 10.67
C ASN A 297 -15.43 5.70 11.90
N ARG A 298 -15.39 4.79 12.87
CA ARG A 298 -16.14 4.91 14.14
C ARG A 298 -15.35 5.65 15.23
N ILE A 299 -14.09 5.95 14.99
CA ILE A 299 -13.19 6.66 15.91
C ILE A 299 -13.20 8.16 15.55
N PRO A 300 -13.24 9.08 16.52
CA PRO A 300 -13.11 10.51 16.24
C PRO A 300 -11.82 10.82 15.48
N LYS A 301 -11.90 11.64 14.42
CA LYS A 301 -10.76 11.96 13.55
C LYS A 301 -9.57 12.60 14.27
N ASP A 302 -9.85 13.38 15.31
CA ASP A 302 -8.84 14.09 16.10
C ASP A 302 -8.15 13.19 17.15
N THR A 303 -8.48 11.90 17.19
CA THR A 303 -7.88 10.96 18.15
C THR A 303 -6.39 10.77 17.81
N PRO A 304 -5.48 11.02 18.76
CA PRO A 304 -4.04 10.87 18.53
C PRO A 304 -3.62 9.39 18.54
N ILE A 305 -2.64 9.04 17.71
CA ILE A 305 -1.99 7.72 17.76
C ILE A 305 -0.81 7.81 18.73
N ALA A 306 -0.85 7.03 19.82
CA ALA A 306 0.16 7.11 20.88
C ALA A 306 1.58 6.91 20.33
N LYS A 307 2.53 7.76 20.76
CA LYS A 307 3.96 7.81 20.35
C LYS A 307 4.22 8.39 18.95
N TYR A 308 3.19 8.72 18.18
CA TYR A 308 3.32 9.30 16.85
C TYR A 308 2.63 10.66 16.80
N ASP A 309 3.22 11.63 16.09
CA ASP A 309 2.65 12.98 15.92
C ASP A 309 1.61 12.97 14.77
N ILE A 310 0.66 12.04 14.85
CA ILE A 310 -0.39 11.82 13.85
C ILE A 310 -1.73 11.50 14.51
N THR A 311 -2.79 11.67 13.74
CA THR A 311 -4.18 11.47 14.13
C THR A 311 -4.86 10.39 13.32
N VAL A 312 -6.06 9.96 13.73
CA VAL A 312 -6.91 9.06 12.94
C VAL A 312 -7.25 9.66 11.56
N ALA A 313 -7.30 10.99 11.42
CA ALA A 313 -7.45 11.65 10.12
C ALA A 313 -6.30 11.30 9.17
N ASP A 314 -5.05 11.35 9.66
CA ASP A 314 -3.86 11.00 8.89
C ASP A 314 -3.84 9.52 8.52
N VAL A 315 -4.20 8.64 9.46
CA VAL A 315 -4.32 7.19 9.22
C VAL A 315 -5.39 6.88 8.18
N THR A 316 -6.50 7.63 8.18
CA THR A 316 -7.55 7.48 7.15
C THR A 316 -7.02 7.85 5.77
N GLU A 317 -6.16 8.87 5.70
CA GLU A 317 -5.49 9.25 4.46
C GLU A 317 -4.47 8.18 4.03
N TYR A 318 -3.74 7.55 4.96
CA TYR A 318 -2.85 6.42 4.66
C TYR A 318 -3.60 5.25 4.03
N ILE A 319 -4.82 4.95 4.50
CA ILE A 319 -5.68 3.92 3.89
C ILE A 319 -6.01 4.25 2.44
N ARG A 320 -6.25 5.53 2.11
CA ARG A 320 -6.48 5.97 0.73
C ARG A 320 -5.27 5.69 -0.16
N TYR A 321 -4.06 5.90 0.37
CA TYR A 321 -2.82 5.54 -0.34
C TYR A 321 -2.66 4.02 -0.48
N MET A 322 -3.02 3.24 0.53
CA MET A 322 -2.99 1.77 0.48
C MET A 322 -3.99 1.21 -0.54
N GLU A 323 -5.18 1.79 -0.67
CA GLU A 323 -6.19 1.40 -1.67
C GLU A 323 -5.69 1.62 -3.11
N VAL A 324 -4.91 2.68 -3.33
CA VAL A 324 -4.55 3.12 -4.68
C VAL A 324 -3.14 2.69 -5.11
N MET A 325 -2.14 2.73 -4.22
CA MET A 325 -0.74 2.48 -4.61
C MET A 325 0.15 1.72 -3.62
N LEU A 326 -0.23 1.65 -2.35
CA LEU A 326 0.54 1.00 -1.28
C LEU A 326 -0.17 -0.26 -0.76
N SER A 327 -0.73 -1.06 -1.68
CA SER A 327 -1.60 -2.20 -1.35
C SER A 327 -0.92 -3.29 -0.48
N ASN A 328 0.41 -3.40 -0.58
CA ASN A 328 1.22 -4.37 0.19
C ASN A 328 1.85 -3.79 1.46
N TYR A 329 1.58 -2.53 1.80
CA TYR A 329 2.18 -1.87 2.96
C TYR A 329 1.21 -1.87 4.14
N SER A 330 1.75 -1.89 5.36
CA SER A 330 1.04 -1.66 6.60
C SER A 330 0.96 -0.16 6.95
N LEU A 331 0.06 0.22 7.86
CA LEU A 331 -0.09 1.63 8.27
C LEU A 331 1.22 2.22 8.81
N LYS A 332 1.99 1.40 9.53
CA LYS A 332 3.28 1.82 10.11
C LYS A 332 4.35 2.03 9.05
N GLU A 333 4.38 1.20 8.01
CA GLU A 333 5.30 1.38 6.89
C GLU A 333 4.93 2.62 6.06
N VAL A 334 3.63 2.88 5.83
CA VAL A 334 3.16 4.10 5.17
C VAL A 334 3.55 5.34 5.99
N TYR A 335 3.39 5.30 7.31
CA TYR A 335 3.89 6.36 8.18
C TYR A 335 5.41 6.52 8.08
N THR A 336 6.18 5.43 8.02
CA THR A 336 7.64 5.49 7.90
C THR A 336 8.04 6.23 6.63
N ILE A 337 7.40 5.93 5.49
CA ILE A 337 7.57 6.67 4.23
C ILE A 337 7.29 8.17 4.42
N SER A 338 6.24 8.53 5.17
CA SER A 338 5.92 9.95 5.43
C SER A 338 7.00 10.73 6.21
N GLN A 339 7.87 10.03 6.92
CA GLN A 339 8.97 10.61 7.69
C GLN A 339 10.33 10.56 6.98
N GLU A 340 10.43 9.82 5.88
CA GLU A 340 11.66 9.63 5.12
C GLU A 340 12.10 10.88 4.33
N GLU A 341 13.35 10.87 3.88
CA GLU A 341 13.91 11.91 3.02
C GLU A 341 13.28 11.90 1.62
N GLU A 342 13.36 13.05 0.94
CA GLU A 342 12.76 13.26 -0.38
C GLU A 342 13.20 12.19 -1.39
N SER A 343 14.47 11.79 -1.38
CA SER A 343 15.00 10.77 -2.29
C SER A 343 14.40 9.38 -2.05
N ALA A 344 14.11 9.04 -0.79
CA ALA A 344 13.52 7.75 -0.43
C ALA A 344 12.01 7.76 -0.75
N GLN A 345 11.30 8.84 -0.43
CA GLN A 345 9.91 9.03 -0.87
C GLN A 345 9.77 8.95 -2.40
N LEU A 346 10.71 9.55 -3.14
CA LEU A 346 10.75 9.48 -4.60
C LEU A 346 10.88 8.04 -5.10
N ALA A 347 11.79 7.26 -4.50
CA ALA A 347 12.01 5.86 -4.87
C ALA A 347 10.78 5.00 -4.57
N HIS A 348 10.17 5.15 -3.40
CA HIS A 348 8.93 4.45 -3.04
C HIS A 348 7.78 4.81 -3.97
N PHE A 349 7.58 6.12 -4.24
CA PHE A 349 6.53 6.58 -5.15
C PHE A 349 6.70 5.99 -6.55
N ALA A 350 7.89 6.08 -7.13
CA ALA A 350 8.20 5.54 -8.45
C ALA A 350 8.01 4.01 -8.53
N SER A 351 8.48 3.27 -7.52
CA SER A 351 8.33 1.81 -7.48
C SER A 351 6.86 1.41 -7.41
N SER A 352 6.09 2.02 -6.50
CA SER A 352 4.67 1.73 -6.31
C SER A 352 3.83 2.10 -7.53
N CYS A 353 4.07 3.26 -8.16
CA CYS A 353 3.41 3.61 -9.42
C CYS A 353 3.69 2.58 -10.50
N LYS A 354 4.94 2.13 -10.63
CA LYS A 354 5.34 1.14 -11.63
C LYS A 354 4.69 -0.22 -11.37
N GLU A 355 4.71 -0.71 -10.13
CA GLU A 355 4.10 -1.98 -9.75
C GLU A 355 2.60 -2.00 -10.06
N GLU A 356 1.88 -0.95 -9.69
CA GLU A 356 0.43 -0.86 -9.84
C GLU A 356 0.00 -0.69 -11.31
N LEU A 357 0.73 0.10 -12.09
CA LEU A 357 0.49 0.22 -13.53
C LEU A 357 0.84 -1.09 -14.26
N MET A 358 1.92 -1.79 -13.88
CA MET A 358 2.24 -3.11 -14.44
C MET A 358 1.20 -4.16 -14.08
N ALA A 359 0.67 -4.15 -12.85
CA ALA A 359 -0.42 -5.02 -12.44
C ALA A 359 -1.70 -4.76 -13.26
N ALA A 360 -2.03 -3.49 -13.50
CA ALA A 360 -3.15 -3.12 -14.35
C ALA A 360 -2.96 -3.55 -15.82
N LEU A 361 -1.75 -3.41 -16.37
CA LEU A 361 -1.42 -3.82 -17.73
C LEU A 361 -1.58 -5.34 -17.93
N ASN A 362 -1.16 -6.15 -16.96
CA ASN A 362 -1.25 -7.61 -17.03
C ASN A 362 -2.70 -8.14 -17.07
N ASN A 363 -3.68 -7.33 -16.66
CA ASN A 363 -5.10 -7.69 -16.70
C ASN A 363 -5.73 -7.53 -18.11
N ASN A 364 -4.95 -7.10 -19.12
CA ASN A 364 -5.32 -7.03 -20.55
C ASN A 364 -6.56 -6.17 -20.91
N GLU A 365 -7.05 -5.34 -19.98
CA GLU A 365 -8.12 -4.37 -20.24
C GLU A 365 -7.55 -2.94 -20.23
N GLU A 366 -7.52 -2.29 -21.40
CA GLU A 366 -6.99 -0.92 -21.56
C GLU A 366 -7.74 0.09 -20.67
N SER A 367 -9.05 -0.11 -20.46
CA SER A 367 -9.87 0.68 -19.53
C SER A 367 -9.39 0.61 -18.09
N THR A 368 -8.84 -0.53 -17.66
CA THR A 368 -8.36 -0.73 -16.28
C THR A 368 -7.07 0.07 -16.05
N LEU A 369 -6.19 0.14 -17.05
CA LEU A 369 -4.97 0.94 -16.98
C LEU A 369 -5.27 2.44 -16.95
N SER A 370 -6.18 2.92 -17.80
CA SER A 370 -6.60 4.33 -17.80
C SER A 370 -7.28 4.73 -16.48
N GLN A 371 -8.15 3.89 -15.93
CA GLN A 371 -8.77 4.13 -14.61
C GLN A 371 -7.73 4.20 -13.48
N LYS A 372 -6.73 3.32 -13.50
CA LYS A 372 -5.67 3.29 -12.49
C LYS A 372 -4.77 4.52 -12.60
N LEU A 373 -4.41 4.92 -13.82
CA LEU A 373 -3.66 6.14 -14.08
C LEU A 373 -4.40 7.38 -13.55
N ASN A 374 -5.70 7.49 -13.83
CA ASN A 374 -6.55 8.60 -13.34
C ASN A 374 -6.62 8.61 -11.80
N SER A 375 -6.69 7.44 -11.17
CA SER A 375 -6.69 7.32 -9.71
C SER A 375 -5.36 7.80 -9.10
N LEU A 376 -4.23 7.40 -9.67
CA LEU A 376 -2.89 7.84 -9.25
C LEU A 376 -2.69 9.33 -9.47
N TYR A 377 -3.16 9.89 -10.58
CA TYR A 377 -3.07 11.32 -10.84
C TYR A 377 -3.91 12.14 -9.86
N THR A 378 -5.15 11.71 -9.60
CA THR A 378 -6.03 12.36 -8.61
C THR A 378 -5.40 12.33 -7.22
N LEU A 379 -4.78 11.21 -6.85
CA LEU A 379 -4.02 11.04 -5.62
C LEU A 379 -2.84 12.04 -5.54
N SER A 380 -2.12 12.25 -6.64
CA SER A 380 -0.98 13.18 -6.73
C SER A 380 -1.35 14.66 -6.72
N ASN A 381 -2.59 15.01 -7.10
CA ASN A 381 -3.10 16.39 -7.09
C ASN A 381 -3.61 16.81 -5.71
N ALA A 382 -3.93 15.86 -4.84
CA ALA A 382 -4.30 16.14 -3.46
C ALA A 382 -3.06 16.48 -2.62
N SER A 383 -3.23 17.29 -1.59
CA SER A 383 -2.20 17.50 -0.57
C SER A 383 -1.84 16.16 0.07
N SER A 384 -0.62 15.66 -0.17
CA SER A 384 -0.19 14.35 0.29
C SER A 384 0.30 14.39 1.73
N SER A 385 -0.35 13.63 2.63
CA SER A 385 0.20 13.38 3.97
C SER A 385 1.33 12.34 3.97
N VAL A 386 1.39 11.49 2.93
CA VAL A 386 2.37 10.40 2.79
C VAL A 386 3.62 10.85 2.05
N PHE A 387 3.46 11.39 0.84
CA PHE A 387 4.56 11.92 0.02
C PHE A 387 4.69 13.43 0.20
N ASN A 388 4.73 13.85 1.45
CA ASN A 388 4.69 15.25 1.89
C ASN A 388 5.94 16.07 1.49
N ARG A 389 7.05 15.41 1.13
CA ARG A 389 8.28 16.08 0.65
C ARG A 389 8.36 16.17 -0.88
N LEU A 390 7.48 15.47 -1.60
CA LEU A 390 7.42 15.53 -3.06
C LEU A 390 6.40 16.58 -3.49
N SER A 391 6.84 17.53 -4.32
CA SER A 391 5.90 18.44 -4.98
C SER A 391 4.97 17.68 -5.92
N THR A 392 3.75 18.19 -6.11
CA THR A 392 2.77 17.63 -7.06
C THR A 392 3.36 17.48 -8.46
N LYS A 393 4.16 18.46 -8.88
CA LYS A 393 4.87 18.45 -10.18
C LYS A 393 5.83 17.26 -10.32
N ILE A 394 6.60 16.94 -9.27
CA ILE A 394 7.51 15.80 -9.26
C ILE A 394 6.73 14.48 -9.34
N GLN A 395 5.66 14.35 -8.54
CA GLN A 395 4.82 13.15 -8.55
C GLN A 395 4.19 12.90 -9.94
N GLN A 396 3.67 13.95 -10.57
CA GLN A 396 3.14 13.88 -11.93
C GLN A 396 4.22 13.51 -12.95
N SER A 397 5.42 14.11 -12.85
CA SER A 397 6.54 13.79 -13.74
C SER A 397 6.94 12.32 -13.64
N ILE A 398 7.03 11.75 -12.43
CA ILE A 398 7.33 10.32 -12.22
C ILE A 398 6.26 9.43 -12.83
N LEU A 399 4.98 9.77 -12.65
CA LEU A 399 3.87 9.01 -13.20
C LEU A 399 3.95 8.96 -14.74
N LEU A 400 4.21 10.11 -15.37
CA LEU A 400 4.37 10.23 -16.82
C LEU A 400 5.63 9.50 -17.32
N GLU A 401 6.76 9.62 -16.61
CA GLU A 401 7.99 8.86 -16.89
C GLU A 401 7.74 7.36 -16.87
N THR A 402 6.95 6.88 -15.90
CA THR A 402 6.60 5.47 -15.76
C THR A 402 5.78 4.97 -16.94
N VAL A 403 4.76 5.74 -17.36
CA VAL A 403 3.92 5.39 -18.54
C VAL A 403 4.74 5.41 -19.84
N LEU A 404 5.64 6.38 -19.99
CA LEU A 404 6.58 6.46 -21.12
C LEU A 404 7.52 5.26 -21.17
N ASP A 405 8.09 4.86 -20.03
CA ASP A 405 8.95 3.66 -19.95
C ASP A 405 8.20 2.37 -20.28
N MET A 406 6.92 2.29 -19.94
CA MET A 406 6.05 1.17 -20.29
C MET A 406 5.61 1.16 -21.77
N GLY A 407 5.89 2.23 -22.53
CA GLY A 407 5.55 2.36 -23.94
C GLY A 407 4.05 2.54 -24.23
N GLN A 408 3.27 2.99 -23.24
CA GLN A 408 1.82 3.13 -23.32
C GLN A 408 1.42 4.54 -23.82
N PHE A 409 1.83 4.86 -25.05
CA PHE A 409 1.66 6.21 -25.62
C PHE A 409 0.21 6.57 -25.94
N ASP A 410 -0.63 5.59 -26.26
CA ASP A 410 -2.02 5.81 -26.67
C ASP A 410 -2.85 6.29 -25.46
N ILE A 411 -2.65 5.65 -24.30
CA ILE A 411 -3.20 6.06 -23.00
C ILE A 411 -2.63 7.41 -22.55
N LEU A 412 -1.31 7.61 -22.71
CA LEU A 412 -0.68 8.90 -22.38
C LEU A 412 -1.32 10.05 -23.18
N HIS A 413 -1.62 9.83 -24.46
CA HIS A 413 -2.23 10.83 -25.31
C HIS A 413 -3.68 11.16 -24.90
N GLU A 414 -4.49 10.14 -24.59
CA GLU A 414 -5.85 10.33 -24.07
C GLU A 414 -5.81 11.13 -22.75
N PHE A 415 -4.92 10.72 -21.84
CA PHE A 415 -4.72 11.35 -20.55
C PHE A 415 -4.30 12.82 -20.66
N MET A 416 -3.35 13.15 -21.55
CA MET A 416 -2.94 14.54 -21.83
C MET A 416 -4.11 15.41 -22.32
N SER A 417 -4.98 14.83 -23.15
CA SER A 417 -6.12 15.54 -23.74
C SER A 417 -7.17 15.87 -22.68
N GLU A 418 -7.35 15.00 -21.69
CA GLU A 418 -8.34 15.16 -20.61
C GLU A 418 -7.89 16.17 -19.54
N TYR A 419 -6.62 16.15 -19.13
CA TYR A 419 -6.13 16.96 -18.00
C TYR A 419 -5.39 18.24 -18.41
N GLY A 420 -5.22 18.50 -19.71
CA GLY A 420 -4.58 19.73 -20.23
C GLY A 420 -3.14 19.94 -19.76
N SER A 421 -2.49 18.87 -19.27
CA SER A 421 -1.11 18.92 -18.81
C SER A 421 -0.19 19.00 -20.02
N ASN A 422 0.46 20.16 -20.18
CA ASN A 422 1.64 20.23 -21.02
C ASN A 422 2.71 19.35 -20.37
N LEU A 423 2.90 18.14 -20.90
CA LEU A 423 4.07 17.32 -20.61
C LEU A 423 5.31 18.20 -20.75
N GLU A 424 6.22 18.14 -19.78
CA GLU A 424 7.49 18.84 -19.88
C GLU A 424 8.16 18.40 -21.19
N THR A 425 8.33 19.36 -22.10
CA THR A 425 8.98 19.14 -23.40
C THR A 425 10.32 18.45 -23.20
N ASP A 426 11.05 18.86 -22.16
CA ASP A 426 12.36 18.36 -21.78
C ASP A 426 12.33 16.87 -21.44
N LEU A 427 11.23 16.39 -20.83
CA LEU A 427 11.06 14.98 -20.51
C LEU A 427 10.84 14.13 -21.78
N LEU A 428 9.97 14.60 -22.67
CA LEU A 428 9.72 13.92 -23.94
C LEU A 428 10.97 13.91 -24.83
N GLU A 429 11.73 15.01 -24.86
CA GLU A 429 13.03 15.08 -25.55
C GLU A 429 14.03 14.05 -24.96
N LYS A 430 14.16 13.98 -23.63
CA LYS A 430 15.02 12.99 -22.95
C LYS A 430 14.66 11.56 -23.36
N TYR A 431 13.37 11.23 -23.40
CA TYR A 431 12.92 9.88 -23.77
C TYR A 431 13.05 9.59 -25.27
N PHE A 432 12.87 10.59 -26.13
CA PHE A 432 13.19 10.47 -27.56
C PHE A 432 14.64 10.02 -27.75
N TRP A 433 15.59 10.72 -27.12
CA TRP A 433 17.02 10.39 -27.20
C TRP A 433 17.33 9.05 -26.55
N LYS A 434 16.69 8.69 -25.43
CA LYS A 434 16.84 7.38 -24.79
C LYS A 434 16.48 6.25 -25.77
N PHE A 435 15.30 6.33 -26.41
CA PHE A 435 14.85 5.31 -27.35
C PHE A 435 15.71 5.30 -28.63
N PHE A 436 16.08 6.47 -29.16
CA PHE A 436 16.91 6.58 -30.36
C PHE A 436 18.32 5.98 -30.15
N ASN A 437 18.94 6.28 -29.01
CA ASN A 437 20.28 5.77 -28.67
C ASN A 437 20.29 4.28 -28.33
N ASN A 438 19.18 3.74 -27.82
CA ASN A 438 19.02 2.32 -27.51
C ASN A 438 18.64 1.48 -28.74
N ALA A 439 18.20 2.10 -29.83
CA ALA A 439 17.85 1.40 -31.05
C ALA A 439 19.07 0.69 -31.65
N THR A 440 18.90 -0.60 -31.98
CA THR A 440 19.95 -1.42 -32.60
C THR A 440 20.00 -1.26 -34.12
N ASN A 441 18.95 -0.70 -34.72
CA ASN A 441 18.82 -0.41 -36.15
C ASN A 441 17.79 0.71 -36.34
N GLY A 442 17.94 1.51 -37.41
CA GLY A 442 17.09 2.68 -37.72
C GLY A 442 15.76 2.37 -38.40
N SER A 443 15.46 1.11 -38.71
CA SER A 443 14.19 0.79 -39.36
C SER A 443 12.98 1.17 -38.49
N CYS A 444 12.01 1.86 -39.11
CA CYS A 444 10.75 2.31 -38.50
C CYS A 444 9.90 1.17 -37.91
N LYS A 445 10.19 -0.09 -38.25
CA LYS A 445 9.51 -1.29 -37.73
C LYS A 445 10.11 -1.79 -36.41
N ARG A 446 11.26 -1.28 -35.98
CA ARG A 446 11.92 -1.70 -34.73
C ARG A 446 11.23 -1.06 -33.53
N ALA A 447 11.11 -1.82 -32.44
CA ALA A 447 10.37 -1.40 -31.25
C ALA A 447 10.84 -0.02 -30.72
N GLU A 448 12.15 0.18 -30.55
CA GLU A 448 12.69 1.45 -30.06
C GLU A 448 12.47 2.62 -31.04
N MET A 449 12.56 2.38 -32.36
CA MET A 449 12.25 3.39 -33.37
C MET A 449 10.76 3.75 -33.39
N ILE A 450 9.86 2.79 -33.17
CA ILE A 450 8.43 3.03 -32.99
C ILE A 450 8.19 3.91 -31.75
N LYS A 451 8.88 3.63 -30.64
CA LYS A 451 8.80 4.45 -29.42
C LYS A 451 9.32 5.87 -29.64
N SER A 452 10.46 6.03 -30.33
CA SER A 452 10.99 7.34 -30.72
C SER A 452 10.00 8.11 -31.59
N GLN A 453 9.41 7.47 -32.61
CA GLN A 453 8.41 8.10 -33.47
C GLN A 453 7.14 8.49 -32.69
N LYS A 454 6.63 7.61 -31.83
CA LYS A 454 5.47 7.92 -30.98
C LYS A 454 5.76 9.08 -30.03
N THR A 455 6.96 9.13 -29.43
CA THR A 455 7.41 10.25 -28.57
C THR A 455 7.50 11.55 -29.37
N LEU A 456 8.10 11.50 -30.57
CA LEU A 456 8.23 12.64 -31.45
C LEU A 456 6.86 13.18 -31.92
N ASN A 457 5.90 12.31 -32.19
CA ASN A 457 4.54 12.73 -32.55
C ASN A 457 3.87 13.56 -31.45
N LEU A 458 4.20 13.32 -30.18
CA LEU A 458 3.74 14.15 -29.05
C LEU A 458 4.44 15.51 -29.03
N LEU A 459 5.76 15.54 -29.27
CA LEU A 459 6.56 16.77 -29.36
C LEU A 459 6.12 17.67 -30.54
N LEU A 460 5.91 17.09 -31.72
CA LEU A 460 5.50 17.82 -32.93
C LEU A 460 4.11 18.48 -32.79
N LYS A 461 3.22 17.89 -31.99
CA LYS A 461 1.92 18.50 -31.65
C LYS A 461 2.06 19.76 -30.81
N GLN A 462 3.14 19.88 -30.03
CA GLN A 462 3.41 21.05 -29.18
C GLN A 462 4.16 22.14 -29.97
N ASP A 463 5.23 21.77 -30.68
CA ASP A 463 6.01 22.70 -31.51
C ASP A 463 6.60 22.01 -32.75
N ALA A 464 5.84 22.03 -33.85
CA ALA A 464 6.25 21.37 -35.09
C ALA A 464 7.58 21.90 -35.66
N LYS A 465 7.88 23.20 -35.49
CA LYS A 465 9.08 23.82 -36.07
C LYS A 465 10.33 23.47 -35.27
N LYS A 466 10.25 23.47 -33.94
CA LYS A 466 11.40 23.13 -33.08
C LYS A 466 11.88 21.69 -33.28
N TYR A 467 10.96 20.76 -33.56
CA TYR A 467 11.27 19.32 -33.61
C TYR A 467 11.33 18.72 -35.02
N GLU A 468 11.22 19.53 -36.08
CA GLU A 468 11.34 19.08 -37.47
C GLU A 468 12.67 18.34 -37.74
N ARG A 469 13.76 18.78 -37.10
CA ARG A 469 15.06 18.12 -37.17
C ARG A 469 15.03 16.67 -36.69
N LEU A 470 14.26 16.38 -35.64
CA LEU A 470 14.18 15.04 -35.06
C LEU A 470 13.39 14.11 -35.97
N GLN A 471 12.39 14.64 -36.69
CA GLN A 471 11.69 13.89 -37.74
C GLN A 471 12.64 13.55 -38.88
N SER A 472 13.41 14.55 -39.35
CA SER A 472 14.43 14.34 -40.37
C SER A 472 15.46 13.28 -39.95
N LEU A 473 15.86 13.28 -38.67
CA LEU A 473 16.79 12.28 -38.11
C LEU A 473 16.21 10.87 -38.13
N LEU A 474 14.94 10.69 -37.75
CA LEU A 474 14.27 9.38 -37.83
C LEU A 474 14.10 8.90 -39.28
N ASP A 475 13.74 9.81 -40.19
CA ASP A 475 13.55 9.49 -41.61
C ASP A 475 14.87 9.03 -42.25
N VAL A 476 15.99 9.71 -41.94
CA VAL A 476 17.32 9.30 -42.39
C VAL A 476 17.71 7.96 -41.78
N ALA A 477 17.47 7.74 -40.49
CA ALA A 477 17.79 6.47 -39.85
C ALA A 477 17.04 5.30 -40.50
N ASP A 478 15.76 5.47 -40.87
CA ASP A 478 15.00 4.45 -41.61
C ASP A 478 15.55 4.25 -43.02
N GLU A 479 15.87 5.32 -43.73
CA GLU A 479 16.38 5.26 -45.10
C GLU A 479 17.75 4.56 -45.18
N ILE A 480 18.68 4.91 -44.30
CA ILE A 480 20.00 4.27 -44.18
C ILE A 480 19.85 2.79 -43.81
N SER A 481 18.86 2.43 -42.98
CA SER A 481 18.66 1.04 -42.54
C SER A 481 18.25 0.06 -43.64
N ARG A 482 17.88 0.58 -44.83
CA ARG A 482 17.55 -0.23 -46.01
C ARG A 482 18.80 -0.72 -46.75
N TYR A 483 19.95 -0.12 -46.44
CA TYR A 483 21.24 -0.42 -47.04
C TYR A 483 22.11 -1.23 -46.08
N SER A 484 23.11 -1.92 -46.64
CA SER A 484 24.13 -2.59 -45.83
C SER A 484 25.03 -1.53 -45.20
N MET A 485 25.08 -1.48 -43.87
CA MET A 485 25.89 -0.53 -43.13
C MET A 485 26.63 -1.21 -41.99
N ASN A 486 27.94 -1.02 -41.92
CA ASN A 486 28.79 -1.41 -40.82
C ASN A 486 29.91 -0.38 -40.64
N LEU A 487 30.40 -0.21 -39.41
CA LEU A 487 31.51 0.71 -39.09
C LEU A 487 32.82 -0.08 -38.89
N GLY A 488 32.96 -1.20 -39.60
CA GLY A 488 34.07 -2.15 -39.44
C GLY A 488 33.63 -3.55 -38.99
N ARG A 489 34.60 -4.45 -38.84
CA ARG A 489 34.35 -5.87 -38.54
C ARG A 489 33.60 -6.05 -37.21
N GLY A 490 32.35 -6.49 -37.29
CA GLY A 490 31.51 -6.82 -36.14
C GLY A 490 30.80 -5.63 -35.49
N ILE A 491 30.94 -4.41 -36.03
CA ILE A 491 30.28 -3.21 -35.48
C ILE A 491 29.03 -2.91 -36.31
N ILE A 492 27.86 -3.16 -35.70
CA ILE A 492 26.55 -2.85 -36.29
C ILE A 492 26.34 -1.34 -36.26
N PHE A 493 25.84 -0.79 -37.36
CA PHE A 493 25.47 0.62 -37.45
C PHE A 493 24.19 0.88 -36.65
N LYS A 494 24.28 1.70 -35.60
CA LYS A 494 23.12 2.17 -34.82
C LYS A 494 22.66 3.54 -35.32
N PRO A 495 21.38 3.90 -35.13
CA PRO A 495 20.89 5.24 -35.48
C PRO A 495 21.67 6.37 -34.82
N SER A 496 22.08 6.19 -33.56
CA SER A 496 22.90 7.17 -32.85
C SER A 496 24.25 7.44 -33.51
N ASN A 497 24.79 6.51 -34.30
CA ASN A 497 26.04 6.73 -35.02
C ASN A 497 25.93 7.77 -36.12
N ILE A 498 24.72 8.13 -36.57
CA ILE A 498 24.52 9.24 -37.51
C ILE A 498 25.08 10.55 -36.94
N LEU A 499 24.97 10.72 -35.61
CA LEU A 499 25.46 11.92 -34.91
C LEU A 499 27.00 12.01 -34.93
N ASP A 500 27.70 10.88 -35.03
CA ASP A 500 29.17 10.84 -35.11
C ASP A 500 29.67 11.49 -36.43
N PHE A 501 28.80 11.62 -37.44
CA PHE A 501 29.08 12.25 -38.73
C PHE A 501 28.62 13.72 -38.82
N GLN A 502 28.39 14.37 -37.67
CA GLN A 502 27.95 15.77 -37.63
C GLN A 502 28.89 16.72 -38.37
N GLU A 503 30.20 16.52 -38.25
CA GLU A 503 31.19 17.40 -38.90
C GLU A 503 31.29 17.19 -40.41
N ASP A 504 31.19 15.94 -40.89
CA ASP A 504 31.28 15.60 -42.30
C ASP A 504 30.23 14.53 -42.72
N PRO A 505 29.00 14.96 -43.09
CA PRO A 505 27.95 14.03 -43.54
C PRO A 505 28.32 13.24 -44.79
N TYR A 506 29.28 13.72 -45.59
CA TYR A 506 29.73 13.04 -46.79
C TYR A 506 30.44 11.72 -46.49
N GLN A 507 31.12 11.61 -45.34
CA GLN A 507 31.78 10.38 -44.93
C GLN A 507 30.76 9.23 -44.71
N LEU A 508 29.56 9.56 -44.21
CA LEU A 508 28.48 8.60 -44.06
C LEU A 508 27.98 8.10 -45.43
N ILE A 509 27.83 9.00 -46.40
CA ILE A 509 27.47 8.64 -47.78
C ILE A 509 28.57 7.83 -48.46
N SER A 510 29.84 8.19 -48.27
CA SER A 510 30.96 7.40 -48.81
C SER A 510 30.98 5.98 -48.25
N THR A 511 30.70 5.82 -46.94
CA THR A 511 30.58 4.49 -46.32
C THR A 511 29.41 3.69 -46.89
N LEU A 512 28.27 4.35 -47.14
CA LEU A 512 27.12 3.76 -47.80
C LEU A 512 27.47 3.25 -49.21
N LEU A 513 28.17 4.06 -50.00
CA LEU A 513 28.57 3.71 -51.36
C LEU A 513 29.57 2.55 -51.39
N GLU A 514 30.53 2.54 -50.46
CA GLU A 514 31.54 1.48 -50.33
C GLU A 514 30.90 0.11 -50.07
N LEU A 515 29.91 0.07 -49.18
CA LEU A 515 29.27 -1.17 -48.74
C LEU A 515 28.13 -1.64 -49.67
N ASN A 516 27.67 -0.78 -50.58
CA ASN A 516 26.54 -1.05 -51.48
C ASN A 516 26.93 -0.76 -52.93
N SER A 517 27.52 -1.77 -53.59
CA SER A 517 28.18 -1.65 -54.91
C SER A 517 27.34 -1.12 -56.07
N SER A 518 26.01 -1.06 -55.95
CA SER A 518 25.14 -0.48 -56.99
C SER A 518 24.65 0.94 -56.68
N LEU A 519 24.87 1.43 -55.45
CA LEU A 519 24.28 2.69 -54.98
C LEU A 519 24.88 3.93 -55.67
N TYR A 520 26.11 3.84 -56.18
CA TYR A 520 26.74 4.96 -56.90
C TYR A 520 25.95 5.38 -58.16
N LYS A 521 25.09 4.50 -58.70
CA LYS A 521 24.22 4.82 -59.84
C LYS A 521 23.01 5.66 -59.48
N ASP A 522 22.65 5.75 -58.20
CA ASP A 522 21.44 6.41 -57.71
C ASP A 522 21.77 7.66 -56.88
N ILE A 523 22.28 8.68 -57.58
CA ILE A 523 22.65 9.98 -57.00
C ILE A 523 21.45 10.68 -56.36
N LEU A 524 20.25 10.51 -56.93
CA LEU A 524 19.04 11.17 -56.42
C LEU A 524 18.70 10.70 -55.00
N VAL A 525 18.88 9.41 -54.73
CA VAL A 525 18.64 8.86 -53.39
C VAL A 525 19.70 9.34 -52.39
N THR A 526 20.99 9.23 -52.72
CA THR A 526 22.06 9.69 -51.81
C THR A 526 22.01 11.20 -51.57
N PHE A 527 21.59 11.99 -52.56
CA PHE A 527 21.35 13.43 -52.40
C PHE A 527 20.16 13.74 -51.50
N THR A 528 19.09 12.94 -51.59
CA THR A 528 17.95 13.06 -50.68
C THR A 528 18.36 12.74 -49.24
N ILE A 529 19.16 11.69 -49.03
CA ILE A 529 19.73 11.34 -47.72
C ILE A 529 20.60 12.49 -47.22
N LEU A 530 21.48 13.05 -48.06
CA LEU A 530 22.35 14.17 -47.72
C LEU A 530 21.55 15.41 -47.27
N LYS A 531 20.52 15.80 -48.02
CA LYS A 531 19.65 16.94 -47.65
C LYS A 531 19.02 16.76 -46.27
N LYS A 532 18.48 15.56 -46.00
CA LYS A 532 17.88 15.27 -44.70
C LYS A 532 18.92 15.23 -43.58
N LEU A 533 20.15 14.75 -43.85
CA LEU A 533 21.27 14.81 -42.89
C LEU A 533 21.61 16.26 -42.51
N TYR A 534 21.64 17.18 -43.47
CA TYR A 534 21.87 18.60 -43.19
C TYR A 534 20.82 19.20 -42.25
N THR A 535 19.55 18.87 -42.46
CA THR A 535 18.45 19.28 -41.56
C THR A 535 18.54 18.60 -40.20
N ALA A 536 18.79 17.29 -40.16
CA ALA A 536 18.83 16.49 -38.94
C ALA A 536 20.00 16.87 -38.01
N LEU A 537 21.16 17.23 -38.58
CA LEU A 537 22.40 17.54 -37.87
C LEU A 537 22.61 19.05 -37.64
N GLU A 538 21.63 19.88 -38.00
CA GLU A 538 21.65 21.35 -37.86
C GLU A 538 22.88 22.01 -38.49
N LYS A 539 23.27 21.56 -39.70
CA LYS A 539 24.35 22.20 -40.46
C LYS A 539 23.90 23.61 -40.90
N SER A 540 24.32 24.61 -40.14
CA SER A 540 23.95 26.02 -40.27
C SER A 540 24.61 26.76 -41.44
N SER A 541 25.55 26.13 -42.14
CA SER A 541 26.28 26.72 -43.26
C SER A 541 26.20 25.83 -44.50
N LEU A 542 25.15 26.04 -45.29
CA LEU A 542 25.22 25.69 -46.69
C LEU A 542 26.24 26.61 -47.36
N ARG A 543 27.16 26.04 -48.15
CA ARG A 543 28.10 26.86 -48.95
C ARG A 543 27.40 27.49 -50.14
N SER A 544 26.26 26.93 -50.56
CA SER A 544 25.43 27.46 -51.64
C SER A 544 23.97 27.59 -51.22
N THR A 545 23.26 28.60 -51.72
CA THR A 545 21.84 28.82 -51.40
C THR A 545 20.90 27.72 -51.92
N ASN A 546 21.36 26.91 -52.88
CA ASN A 546 20.55 25.92 -53.60
C ASN A 546 21.05 24.46 -53.50
N PHE A 547 22.03 24.16 -52.65
CA PHE A 547 22.72 22.85 -52.58
C PHE A 547 23.55 22.48 -53.83
N ASP A 548 23.89 23.45 -54.69
CA ASP A 548 24.66 23.19 -55.92
C ASP A 548 26.06 22.66 -55.58
N TYR A 549 26.81 23.38 -54.73
CA TYR A 549 28.13 22.93 -54.26
C TYR A 549 28.06 21.57 -53.57
N GLU A 550 27.03 21.37 -52.76
CA GLU A 550 26.84 20.14 -52.00
C GLU A 550 26.55 18.93 -52.90
N TYR A 551 25.82 19.16 -53.99
CA TYR A 551 25.55 18.17 -55.04
C TYR A 551 26.82 17.84 -55.83
N ASP A 552 27.59 18.85 -56.21
CA ASP A 552 28.82 18.65 -56.99
C ASP A 552 29.88 17.88 -56.18
N LYS A 553 30.00 18.17 -54.88
CA LYS A 553 30.83 17.37 -53.95
C LYS A 553 30.33 15.92 -53.83
N LEU A 554 29.00 15.71 -53.83
CA LEU A 554 28.44 14.37 -53.82
C LEU A 554 28.74 13.61 -55.12
N LEU A 555 28.66 14.28 -56.28
CA LEU A 555 29.01 13.69 -57.57
C LEU A 555 30.45 13.17 -57.60
N ILE A 556 31.40 13.93 -57.03
CA ILE A 556 32.81 13.50 -56.94
C ILE A 556 32.93 12.16 -56.21
N ILE A 557 32.24 11.99 -55.08
CA ILE A 557 32.23 10.73 -54.32
C ILE A 557 31.62 9.61 -55.17
N HIS A 558 30.55 9.88 -55.91
CA HIS A 558 29.96 8.90 -56.82
C HIS A 558 30.91 8.49 -57.95
N ILE A 559 31.72 9.41 -58.48
CA ILE A 559 32.75 9.13 -59.48
C ILE A 559 33.82 8.20 -58.89
N ASP A 560 34.34 8.52 -57.70
CA ASP A 560 35.34 7.67 -57.02
C ASP A 560 34.83 6.23 -56.86
N HIS A 561 33.59 6.06 -56.37
CA HIS A 561 33.00 4.74 -56.18
C HIS A 561 32.63 4.04 -57.48
N ALA A 562 32.33 4.77 -58.56
CA ALA A 562 32.14 4.18 -59.88
C ALA A 562 33.46 3.58 -60.43
N LEU A 563 34.58 4.28 -60.25
CA LEU A 563 35.91 3.77 -60.61
C LEU A 563 36.28 2.53 -59.78
N VAL A 564 36.01 2.53 -58.47
CA VAL A 564 36.23 1.35 -57.61
C VAL A 564 35.41 0.14 -58.07
N ASN A 565 34.20 0.36 -58.56
CA ASN A 565 33.32 -0.69 -59.09
C ASN A 565 33.52 -0.99 -60.58
N MET A 566 34.61 -0.49 -61.19
CA MET A 566 34.99 -0.69 -62.60
C MET A 566 33.93 -0.23 -63.62
N ASP A 567 33.16 0.82 -63.32
CA ASP A 567 32.17 1.40 -64.23
C ASP A 567 32.66 2.73 -64.80
N PHE A 568 33.59 2.63 -65.75
CA PHE A 568 34.14 3.78 -66.46
C PHE A 568 33.06 4.60 -67.19
N PRO A 569 32.09 4.02 -67.93
CA PRO A 569 31.06 4.80 -68.61
C PRO A 569 30.28 5.73 -67.66
N PHE A 570 29.92 5.24 -66.47
CA PHE A 570 29.26 6.08 -65.48
C PHE A 570 30.19 7.18 -64.96
N ALA A 571 31.41 6.83 -64.57
CA ALA A 571 32.40 7.79 -64.06
C ALA A 571 32.68 8.91 -65.08
N PHE A 572 32.84 8.57 -66.36
CA PHE A 572 33.03 9.51 -67.45
C PHE A 572 31.84 10.46 -67.60
N ASN A 573 30.62 9.93 -67.70
CA ASN A 573 29.42 10.76 -67.89
C ASN A 573 29.20 11.74 -66.72
N MET A 574 29.41 11.28 -65.48
CA MET A 574 29.27 12.15 -64.30
C MET A 574 30.40 13.18 -64.20
N THR A 575 31.60 12.83 -64.65
CA THR A 575 32.73 13.78 -64.74
C THR A 575 32.45 14.87 -65.76
N LYS A 576 31.88 14.51 -66.92
CA LYS A 576 31.42 15.48 -67.92
C LYS A 576 30.36 16.42 -67.36
N GLU A 577 29.35 15.86 -66.69
CA GLU A 577 28.30 16.67 -66.04
C GLU A 577 28.91 17.63 -65.00
N LEU A 578 29.84 17.16 -64.17
CA LEU A 578 30.53 17.98 -63.16
C LEU A 578 31.31 19.13 -63.81
N LEU A 579 32.13 18.84 -64.83
CA LEU A 579 32.93 19.84 -65.54
C LEU A 579 32.06 20.88 -66.28
N GLU A 580 30.97 20.44 -66.92
CA GLU A 580 30.02 21.35 -67.59
C GLU A 580 29.27 22.27 -66.62
N ARG A 581 29.00 21.81 -65.41
CA ARG A 581 28.34 22.60 -64.35
C ARG A 581 29.28 23.64 -63.77
N GLU A 582 30.52 23.25 -63.52
CA GLU A 582 31.54 24.14 -62.96
C GLU A 582 31.99 25.21 -63.95
N MET A 583 32.11 24.89 -65.25
CA MET A 583 32.37 25.91 -66.30
C MET A 583 31.28 27.00 -66.38
N LYS A 584 30.08 26.75 -65.83
CA LYS A 584 28.96 27.71 -65.75
C LYS A 584 28.89 28.41 -64.39
N SER A 585 29.63 27.93 -63.39
CA SER A 585 29.66 28.43 -62.03
C SER A 585 30.85 29.38 -61.86
N GLU A 586 30.69 30.48 -61.12
CA GLU A 586 31.80 31.41 -60.82
C GLU A 586 32.68 30.94 -59.64
N ASN A 587 32.46 29.72 -59.12
CA ASN A 587 33.16 29.17 -57.96
C ASN A 587 34.24 28.16 -58.38
N ASP A 588 35.46 28.63 -58.66
CA ASP A 588 36.60 27.82 -59.14
C ASP A 588 37.25 26.88 -58.08
N ASP A 589 36.79 26.86 -56.84
CA ASP A 589 37.52 26.19 -55.75
C ASP A 589 37.24 24.67 -55.63
N LEU A 590 36.09 24.16 -56.08
CA LEU A 590 35.71 22.75 -55.83
C LEU A 590 36.51 21.76 -56.67
N ILE A 591 36.56 21.96 -58.00
CA ILE A 591 37.35 21.08 -58.88
C ILE A 591 38.84 21.19 -58.53
N ARG A 592 39.32 22.38 -58.17
CA ARG A 592 40.70 22.56 -57.77
C ARG A 592 41.08 21.68 -56.57
N ASP A 593 40.17 21.50 -55.62
CA ASP A 593 40.38 20.62 -54.45
C ASP A 593 40.23 19.12 -54.78
N HIS A 594 39.54 18.76 -55.87
CA HIS A 594 39.21 17.37 -56.21
C HIS A 594 39.72 16.94 -57.60
N TRP A 595 40.69 17.66 -58.16
CA TRP A 595 41.27 17.38 -59.49
C TRP A 595 41.81 15.95 -59.60
N LEU A 596 42.23 15.36 -58.48
CA LEU A 596 42.76 14.02 -58.41
C LEU A 596 41.73 12.96 -58.81
N THR A 597 40.47 13.10 -58.41
CA THR A 597 39.39 12.18 -58.81
C THR A 597 39.19 12.22 -60.32
N ILE A 598 39.15 13.42 -60.91
CA ILE A 598 39.01 13.60 -62.36
C ILE A 598 40.23 13.03 -63.10
N PHE A 599 41.43 13.26 -62.57
CA PHE A 599 42.66 12.67 -63.11
C PHE A 599 42.65 11.13 -63.04
N GLN A 600 42.11 10.55 -61.95
CA GLN A 600 41.96 9.11 -61.81
C GLN A 600 40.99 8.51 -62.84
N VAL A 601 39.94 9.24 -63.26
CA VAL A 601 39.09 8.83 -64.40
C VAL A 601 39.93 8.75 -65.69
N GLY A 602 40.73 9.78 -65.97
CA GLY A 602 41.65 9.81 -67.11
C GLY A 602 42.77 8.76 -67.06
N LYS A 603 43.06 8.23 -65.86
CA LYS A 603 44.08 7.20 -65.60
C LYS A 603 43.47 5.82 -65.33
N PHE A 604 42.16 5.67 -65.46
CA PHE A 604 41.48 4.43 -65.09
C PHE A 604 41.98 3.25 -65.94
N VAL A 605 42.17 2.10 -65.31
CA VAL A 605 42.54 0.84 -65.98
C VAL A 605 41.69 -0.27 -65.40
N ASP A 606 40.96 -0.98 -66.27
CA ASP A 606 40.21 -2.18 -65.87
C ASP A 606 41.08 -3.44 -66.07
N PRO A 607 41.33 -4.24 -65.02
CA PRO A 607 42.05 -5.52 -65.14
C PRO A 607 41.35 -6.55 -66.02
N ASN A 608 40.06 -6.34 -66.35
CA ASN A 608 39.27 -7.27 -67.14
C ASN A 608 39.30 -6.96 -68.65
N TRP A 609 39.96 -5.89 -69.07
CA TRP A 609 40.11 -5.59 -70.50
C TRP A 609 40.97 -6.63 -71.22
N LEU A 610 40.65 -6.86 -72.49
CA LEU A 610 41.32 -7.85 -73.32
C LEU A 610 42.82 -7.50 -73.45
N ASP A 611 43.68 -8.47 -73.19
CA ASP A 611 45.14 -8.33 -73.20
C ASP A 611 45.70 -7.24 -72.24
N ASN A 612 44.91 -6.76 -71.28
CA ASN A 612 45.19 -5.58 -70.45
C ASN A 612 45.39 -4.28 -71.27
N GLU A 613 44.86 -4.23 -72.50
CA GLU A 613 44.92 -3.06 -73.36
C GLU A 613 43.66 -2.20 -73.18
N ILE A 614 43.83 -0.87 -73.15
CA ILE A 614 42.71 0.06 -72.97
C ILE A 614 41.82 0.02 -74.21
N PRO A 615 40.48 -0.10 -74.13
CA PRO A 615 39.65 -0.01 -75.34
C PRO A 615 39.77 1.34 -76.04
N THR A 616 39.72 1.37 -77.38
CA THR A 616 40.00 2.59 -78.15
C THR A 616 39.03 3.72 -77.84
N GLU A 617 37.75 3.41 -77.62
CA GLU A 617 36.74 4.40 -77.24
C GLU A 617 37.02 4.98 -75.85
N ILE A 618 37.55 4.16 -74.93
CA ILE A 618 37.92 4.58 -73.57
C ILE A 618 39.15 5.48 -73.61
N LEU A 619 40.15 5.19 -74.43
CA LEU A 619 41.30 6.09 -74.65
C LEU A 619 40.84 7.49 -75.06
N MET A 620 39.93 7.57 -76.04
CA MET A 620 39.39 8.84 -76.50
C MET A 620 38.65 9.58 -75.38
N SER A 621 37.79 8.89 -74.63
CA SER A 621 37.10 9.46 -73.47
C SER A 621 38.05 9.94 -72.36
N GLN A 622 39.12 9.19 -72.07
CA GLN A 622 40.13 9.59 -71.09
C GLN A 622 40.90 10.83 -71.54
N MET A 623 41.33 10.86 -72.80
CA MET A 623 41.97 12.04 -73.38
C MET A 623 41.06 13.28 -73.33
N GLU A 624 39.76 13.09 -73.53
CA GLU A 624 38.78 14.17 -73.49
C GLU A 624 38.61 14.76 -72.08
N VAL A 625 38.45 13.92 -71.05
CA VAL A 625 38.36 14.36 -69.65
C VAL A 625 39.63 15.08 -69.20
N LEU A 626 40.81 14.55 -69.55
CA LEU A 626 42.09 15.16 -69.20
C LEU A 626 42.28 16.53 -69.89
N ALA A 627 41.85 16.66 -71.14
CA ALA A 627 41.90 17.93 -71.86
C ALA A 627 41.00 19.00 -71.21
N GLU A 628 39.83 18.60 -70.72
CA GLU A 628 38.95 19.51 -69.98
C GLU A 628 39.48 19.85 -68.58
N LEU A 629 40.07 18.86 -67.89
CA LEU A 629 40.70 19.05 -66.57
C LEU A 629 41.85 20.07 -66.63
N LEU A 630 42.61 20.13 -67.72
CA LEU A 630 43.68 21.13 -67.90
C LEU A 630 43.19 22.58 -67.81
N ASN A 631 41.90 22.85 -68.03
CA ASN A 631 41.34 24.19 -67.90
C ASN A 631 41.14 24.63 -66.44
N VAL A 632 41.03 23.68 -65.50
CA VAL A 632 40.53 23.90 -64.13
C VAL A 632 41.44 23.32 -63.04
N CYS A 633 42.44 22.51 -63.39
CA CYS A 633 43.35 21.90 -62.43
C CYS A 633 44.32 22.91 -61.77
N PRO A 634 44.88 22.59 -60.60
CA PRO A 634 45.96 23.37 -60.01
C PRO A 634 47.17 23.48 -60.94
N VAL A 635 47.79 24.65 -60.99
CA VAL A 635 48.93 24.93 -61.88
C VAL A 635 50.10 23.97 -61.63
N GLU A 636 50.24 23.51 -60.39
CA GLU A 636 51.28 22.58 -59.97
C GLU A 636 51.18 21.20 -60.64
N GLU A 637 49.98 20.82 -61.10
CA GLU A 637 49.67 19.44 -61.53
C GLU A 637 49.52 19.29 -63.05
N ILE A 638 49.58 20.42 -63.79
CA ILE A 638 49.46 20.48 -65.25
C ILE A 638 50.44 19.53 -65.96
N GLU A 639 51.68 19.43 -65.47
CA GLU A 639 52.72 18.59 -66.09
C GLU A 639 52.33 17.11 -66.09
N ILE A 640 51.85 16.60 -64.95
CA ILE A 640 51.48 15.18 -64.80
C ILE A 640 50.26 14.87 -65.66
N ILE A 641 49.26 15.76 -65.67
CA ILE A 641 48.05 15.61 -66.48
C ILE A 641 48.40 15.60 -67.97
N THR A 642 49.25 16.53 -68.42
CA THR A 642 49.70 16.64 -69.82
C THR A 642 50.54 15.43 -70.24
N SER A 643 51.43 14.95 -69.36
CA SER A 643 52.25 13.77 -69.64
C SER A 643 51.40 12.52 -69.82
N HIS A 644 50.36 12.34 -69.00
CA HIS A 644 49.47 11.19 -69.12
C HIS A 644 48.61 11.29 -70.40
N TRP A 645 48.07 12.49 -70.70
CA TRP A 645 47.35 12.74 -71.95
C TRP A 645 48.20 12.43 -73.19
N SER A 646 49.47 12.87 -73.21
CA SER A 646 50.40 12.56 -74.29
C SER A 646 50.71 11.06 -74.41
N GLY A 647 50.75 10.33 -73.30
CA GLY A 647 50.91 8.87 -73.31
C GLY A 647 49.75 8.16 -74.00
N LEU A 648 48.52 8.56 -73.67
CA LEU A 648 47.31 8.02 -74.30
C LEU A 648 47.23 8.38 -75.79
N GLU A 649 47.68 9.59 -76.17
CA GLU A 649 47.75 10.02 -77.57
C GLU A 649 48.72 9.16 -78.39
N LEU A 650 49.92 8.91 -77.86
CA LEU A 650 50.91 8.05 -78.51
C LEU A 650 50.38 6.62 -78.67
N GLU A 651 49.69 6.09 -77.67
CA GLU A 651 49.05 4.76 -77.74
C GLU A 651 47.95 4.73 -78.81
N LEU A 652 47.07 5.74 -78.84
CA LEU A 652 46.02 5.86 -79.85
C LEU A 652 46.61 5.96 -81.26
N SER A 653 47.69 6.71 -81.44
CA SER A 653 48.37 6.89 -82.73
C SER A 653 48.98 5.59 -83.28
N ALA A 654 49.29 4.63 -82.39
CA ALA A 654 49.86 3.34 -82.75
C ALA A 654 48.80 2.29 -83.18
N ARG A 655 47.51 2.58 -83.03
CA ARG A 655 46.41 1.65 -83.34
C ARG A 655 45.96 1.75 -84.79
N ASP A 656 45.59 0.62 -85.38
CA ASP A 656 44.92 0.56 -86.68
C ASP A 656 43.41 0.73 -86.50
N LEU A 657 42.94 1.99 -86.58
CA LEU A 657 41.51 2.33 -86.41
C LEU A 657 40.59 1.70 -87.46
N VAL A 658 41.12 1.15 -88.57
CA VAL A 658 40.32 0.50 -89.61
C VAL A 658 40.05 -0.97 -89.27
N LYS A 659 40.96 -1.61 -88.53
CA LYS A 659 40.87 -3.00 -88.07
C LYS A 659 41.15 -3.08 -86.58
N ASP A 660 40.37 -2.34 -85.81
CA ASP A 660 40.61 -2.21 -84.40
C ASP A 660 40.28 -3.51 -83.66
N LYS A 661 41.31 -4.11 -83.06
CA LYS A 661 41.21 -5.34 -82.25
C LYS A 661 40.65 -5.04 -80.85
N TYR A 662 40.76 -3.80 -80.39
CA TYR A 662 40.48 -3.39 -79.02
C TYR A 662 39.28 -2.43 -78.94
N SER A 663 38.48 -2.33 -80.01
CA SER A 663 37.23 -1.58 -79.99
C SER A 663 36.20 -2.31 -79.13
N LEU A 664 35.38 -1.58 -78.40
CA LEU A 664 34.23 -2.14 -77.68
C LEU A 664 33.15 -2.71 -78.62
N ALA A 665 33.22 -2.42 -79.93
CA ALA A 665 32.26 -2.85 -80.95
C ALA A 665 32.74 -4.05 -81.81
N SER A 666 33.98 -4.51 -81.64
CA SER A 666 34.56 -5.69 -82.31
C SER A 666 34.32 -6.97 -81.53
#